data_AF-A0A958ARQ6-F1
#
_entry.id   AF-A0A958ARQ6-F1
#
_cell.length_a   1.000
_cell.length_b   1.000
_cell.length_c   1.000
_cell.angle_alpha   90.00
_cell.angle_beta   90.00
_cell.angle_gamma   90.00
#
_symmetry.space_group_name_H-M   'P 1'
#
loop_
_entity.id
_entity.type
_entity.pdbx_description
1 polymer ?
#
loop_
_entity_poly.entity_id
_entity_poly.type
_entity_poly.pdbx_seq_one_letter_code
_entity_poly.pdbx_strand_id
1 'polypeptide(L)'
;MEDWPTNNRFDEEARQQVEIEETDPIAETDSGQNPLVDSLTHTPKYFSNPVRFIKSYKLGNVRPDLIAGLTVGVIALPQVIAFALIAELPPEMGLYGAIVAGIVGALWGSSDQMNTGPANAISILVLSSLLAIAEPGSSNFILAAGMLAVMAGVFQLIIGLSGLGMLVNFVSHSVIIGFASGAGLLIGIGQLKNVFGLQFESRTVVDTIINTVLFLPQLHLPTTLLSIGTIILIVAMRKFAPKLPGPLLSMIVASFFVYLLDLTGPDGVRVIGELPRTLPPLADLPLLDLELIAKLSTGALAVGAIGLIQTTAIARAFSTQTGQRLDSNQEFVGQGLANIGAGLFSGYAGAGSFARSAVNMEAGAKTRMSSLFSSVFVLVAMISFGWLGAYLPIAALAGVLMVTAYGLVDTREMRLIWKGNRTDAIIMFVTFFGTIFLQIEFAVLMGVLISFAFYITQTSVPKVFPVVPDKTFKHFIRRKPGQPGCPQLGIIKISGDLYFGAVNHVEELIIQHMNSQPTERFLLLRMHGVNNCDISGIRMLENIHHLYHERGGDIYFMKVQPAVWSVMKSAGFCERVGEDHFLNEEEAISFLFHHTLDPAICIYECPFRAFKECQNLPKSSYPKEFSASPLIPEEDLSALEPKQLWQNLHKGFEKPIVIDVREPREYQKGHVPNARLVPLGKMLAESVNLPKEKDIVLVCRSGRRSGRAASVLKQKGFENVSILQGGILAWEAADLLEAVDLPQQSEPRSKENGSNTNT
;
A
#
# COMPACT_ATOMS: atom_id res chain seq x y z
N MET A 1 41.12 9.23 -12.55
CA MET A 1 42.28 8.97 -11.68
C MET A 1 42.10 9.84 -10.46
N GLU A 2 41.56 9.25 -9.40
CA GLU A 2 41.74 9.68 -8.00
C GLU A 2 41.22 8.52 -7.14
N ASP A 3 42.13 7.96 -6.35
CA ASP A 3 42.03 6.67 -5.66
C ASP A 3 41.03 6.69 -4.49
N TRP A 4 40.15 5.69 -4.46
CA TRP A 4 39.39 5.30 -3.27
C TRP A 4 40.08 4.11 -2.58
N PRO A 5 40.38 4.16 -1.27
CA PRO A 5 41.04 3.07 -0.57
C PRO A 5 40.07 1.92 -0.31
N THR A 6 40.36 0.74 -0.85
CA THR A 6 39.66 -0.52 -0.58
C THR A 6 40.06 -1.06 0.80
N ASN A 7 39.24 -0.76 1.81
CA ASN A 7 39.40 -1.34 3.15
C ASN A 7 38.78 -2.73 3.20
N ASN A 8 39.58 -3.76 2.89
CA ASN A 8 39.22 -5.18 2.78
C ASN A 8 38.84 -5.87 4.12
N ARG A 9 38.59 -5.10 5.19
CA ARG A 9 38.28 -5.62 6.54
C ARG A 9 36.79 -5.70 6.86
N PHE A 10 35.94 -5.00 6.11
CA PHE A 10 34.49 -5.02 6.31
C PHE A 10 33.78 -6.17 5.57
N ASP A 11 34.39 -6.71 4.50
CA ASP A 11 33.78 -7.80 3.71
C ASP A 11 33.91 -9.17 4.38
N GLU A 12 34.91 -9.40 5.23
CA GLU A 12 35.08 -10.67 5.96
C GLU A 12 34.09 -10.81 7.14
N GLU A 13 33.84 -9.74 7.90
CA GLU A 13 32.84 -9.75 8.97
C GLU A 13 31.40 -9.82 8.42
N ALA A 14 31.14 -9.23 7.26
CA ALA A 14 29.85 -9.35 6.56
C ALA A 14 29.62 -10.76 6.01
N ARG A 15 30.65 -11.43 5.48
CA ARG A 15 30.54 -12.82 5.01
C ARG A 15 30.34 -13.82 6.16
N GLN A 16 31.00 -13.63 7.30
CA GLN A 16 30.79 -14.48 8.48
C GLN A 16 29.41 -14.32 9.12
N GLN A 17 28.73 -13.17 8.95
CA GLN A 17 27.36 -13.00 9.45
C GLN A 17 26.30 -13.66 8.55
N VAL A 18 26.55 -13.77 7.24
CA VAL A 18 25.63 -14.42 6.29
C VAL A 18 25.67 -15.95 6.43
N GLU A 19 26.82 -16.54 6.78
CA GLU A 19 26.99 -18.00 6.84
C GLU A 19 26.40 -18.68 8.10
N ILE A 20 25.95 -17.91 9.11
CA ILE A 20 25.39 -18.46 10.37
C ILE A 20 23.83 -18.37 10.38
N GLU A 21 23.19 -17.74 9.39
CA GLU A 21 21.72 -17.62 9.31
C GLU A 21 21.04 -18.67 8.42
N GLU A 22 21.78 -19.60 7.84
CA GLU A 22 21.27 -20.62 6.91
C GLU A 22 20.87 -21.93 7.62
N THR A 23 20.02 -21.87 8.65
CA THR A 23 19.34 -23.06 9.20
C THR A 23 17.93 -22.74 9.71
N ASP A 24 17.00 -22.46 8.79
CA ASP A 24 15.56 -22.64 9.06
C ASP A 24 14.87 -23.12 7.76
N PRO A 25 14.47 -24.40 7.66
CA PRO A 25 13.90 -24.96 6.43
C PRO A 25 12.38 -24.73 6.42
N ILE A 26 11.90 -23.49 6.31
CA ILE A 26 10.49 -23.20 6.06
C ILE A 26 10.35 -21.92 5.24
N ALA A 27 10.27 -22.05 3.91
CA ALA A 27 9.50 -21.15 3.02
C ALA A 27 9.57 -21.61 1.55
N GLU A 28 9.12 -22.83 1.26
CA GLU A 28 8.55 -23.16 -0.04
C GLU A 28 7.15 -23.69 0.19
N THR A 29 6.15 -22.81 0.23
CA THR A 29 4.75 -23.19 0.00
C THR A 29 3.91 -21.98 -0.42
N ASP A 30 3.41 -22.09 -1.65
CA ASP A 30 2.06 -21.79 -2.12
C ASP A 30 1.54 -20.33 -2.12
N SER A 31 1.59 -19.74 -3.32
CA SER A 31 0.89 -18.51 -3.68
C SER A 31 -0.62 -18.72 -3.71
N GLY A 32 -1.34 -18.31 -2.67
CA GLY A 32 -2.80 -18.15 -2.76
C GLY A 32 -3.65 -18.31 -1.50
N GLN A 33 -3.08 -18.51 -0.31
CA GLN A 33 -3.90 -18.72 0.90
C GLN A 33 -4.23 -17.41 1.64
N ASN A 34 -5.45 -17.35 2.17
CA ASN A 34 -6.00 -16.21 2.89
C ASN A 34 -5.24 -16.04 4.23
N PRO A 35 -4.63 -14.86 4.51
CA PRO A 35 -3.84 -14.65 5.72
C PRO A 35 -4.61 -14.86 7.04
N LEU A 36 -5.95 -14.78 7.01
CA LEU A 36 -6.80 -15.09 8.16
C LEU A 36 -6.88 -16.61 8.45
N VAL A 37 -6.77 -17.45 7.42
CA VAL A 37 -6.82 -18.92 7.55
C VAL A 37 -5.48 -19.46 8.05
N ASP A 38 -4.36 -18.89 7.58
CA ASP A 38 -3.01 -19.21 8.09
C ASP A 38 -2.81 -18.81 9.56
N SER A 39 -3.46 -17.73 10.02
CA SER A 39 -3.42 -17.31 11.43
C SER A 39 -3.96 -18.40 12.37
N LEU A 40 -5.05 -19.07 11.98
CA LEU A 40 -5.73 -20.06 12.81
C LEU A 40 -4.96 -21.38 12.89
N THR A 41 -4.33 -21.81 11.79
CA THR A 41 -3.53 -23.05 11.74
C THR A 41 -2.21 -22.93 12.52
N HIS A 42 -1.71 -21.72 12.75
CA HIS A 42 -0.49 -21.46 13.52
C HIS A 42 -0.68 -21.11 15.00
N THR A 43 -1.89 -21.22 15.56
CA THR A 43 -2.19 -20.95 16.98
C THR A 43 -1.20 -21.58 17.99
N PRO A 44 -0.75 -22.85 17.84
CA PRO A 44 0.23 -23.45 18.75
C PRO A 44 1.58 -22.71 18.80
N LYS A 45 1.96 -22.04 17.70
CA LYS A 45 3.21 -21.29 17.58
C LYS A 45 3.26 -20.13 18.58
N TYR A 46 2.16 -19.39 18.73
CA TYR A 46 2.09 -18.20 19.58
C TYR A 46 2.36 -18.51 21.07
N PHE A 47 1.88 -19.67 21.56
CA PHE A 47 2.06 -20.08 22.96
C PHE A 47 3.40 -20.75 23.22
N SER A 48 4.04 -21.33 22.19
CA SER A 48 5.36 -21.98 22.29
C SER A 48 6.56 -21.00 22.30
N ASN A 49 6.30 -19.70 22.11
CA ASN A 49 7.32 -18.65 21.98
C ASN A 49 8.35 -18.61 23.13
N PRO A 50 7.99 -18.76 24.43
CA PRO A 50 8.98 -18.75 25.51
C PRO A 50 10.02 -19.87 25.37
N VAL A 51 9.58 -21.07 24.98
CA VAL A 51 10.48 -22.23 24.81
C VAL A 51 11.43 -22.02 23.65
N ARG A 52 10.92 -21.52 22.51
CA ARG A 52 11.74 -21.20 21.34
C ARG A 52 12.79 -20.14 21.68
N PHE A 53 12.38 -19.10 22.39
CA PHE A 53 13.24 -17.98 22.74
C PHE A 53 14.33 -18.34 23.76
N ILE A 54 13.98 -19.05 24.84
CA ILE A 54 14.96 -19.48 25.84
C ILE A 54 16.01 -20.39 25.20
N LYS A 55 15.62 -21.23 24.22
CA LYS A 55 16.55 -22.09 23.47
C LYS A 55 17.46 -21.31 22.53
N SER A 56 16.99 -20.22 21.92
CA SER A 56 17.78 -19.38 21.02
C SER A 56 18.60 -18.30 21.73
N TYR A 57 18.47 -18.18 23.05
CA TYR A 57 19.13 -17.12 23.82
C TYR A 57 20.64 -17.34 23.92
N LYS A 58 21.41 -16.36 23.40
CA LYS A 58 22.87 -16.39 23.44
C LYS A 58 23.39 -15.92 24.80
N LEU A 59 24.24 -16.71 25.46
CA LEU A 59 24.84 -16.38 26.76
C LEU A 59 25.60 -15.04 26.75
N GLY A 60 26.16 -14.63 25.60
CA GLY A 60 26.80 -13.32 25.45
C GLY A 60 25.87 -12.13 25.71
N ASN A 61 24.55 -12.31 25.61
CA ASN A 61 23.56 -11.27 25.83
C ASN A 61 23.12 -11.13 27.30
N VAL A 62 23.50 -12.06 28.19
CA VAL A 62 23.10 -12.03 29.62
C VAL A 62 23.52 -10.73 30.28
N ARG A 63 24.79 -10.33 30.10
CA ARG A 63 25.33 -9.12 30.72
C ARG A 63 24.65 -7.84 30.23
N PRO A 64 24.55 -7.54 28.91
CA PRO A 64 23.88 -6.33 28.46
C PRO A 64 22.40 -6.30 28.85
N ASP A 65 21.68 -7.43 28.73
CA ASP A 65 20.27 -7.49 29.11
C ASP A 65 20.05 -7.32 30.62
N LEU A 66 20.90 -7.92 31.46
CA LEU A 66 20.81 -7.76 32.92
C LEU A 66 21.05 -6.30 33.32
N ILE A 67 22.07 -5.66 32.74
CA ILE A 67 22.38 -4.26 33.01
C ILE A 67 21.23 -3.34 32.58
N ALA A 68 20.69 -3.55 31.39
CA ALA A 68 19.54 -2.80 30.90
C ALA A 68 18.31 -3.02 31.78
N GLY A 69 18.02 -4.28 32.13
CA GLY A 69 16.92 -4.65 33.01
C GLY A 69 17.00 -4.01 34.39
N LEU A 70 18.18 -4.03 35.04
CA LEU A 70 18.40 -3.35 36.32
C LEU A 70 18.16 -1.83 36.20
N THR A 71 18.69 -1.22 35.13
CA THR A 71 18.50 0.21 34.86
C THR A 71 17.01 0.56 34.73
N VAL A 72 16.28 -0.19 33.92
CA VAL A 72 14.85 0.05 33.69
C VAL A 72 14.03 -0.27 34.94
N GLY A 73 14.40 -1.30 35.69
CA GLY A 73 13.70 -1.69 36.92
C GLY A 73 13.75 -0.59 37.98
N VAL A 74 14.91 0.07 38.16
CA VAL A 74 15.03 1.22 39.06
C VAL A 74 14.12 2.38 38.64
N ILE A 75 14.04 2.64 37.33
CA ILE A 75 13.19 3.70 36.77
C ILE A 75 11.70 3.34 36.84
N ALA A 76 11.37 2.06 36.76
CA ALA A 76 9.99 1.59 36.78
C ALA A 76 9.33 1.83 38.14
N LEU A 77 10.05 1.64 39.24
CA LEU A 77 9.53 1.76 40.62
C LEU A 77 8.70 3.04 40.86
N PRO A 78 9.24 4.26 40.72
CA PRO A 78 8.46 5.47 40.97
C PRO A 78 7.36 5.71 39.93
N GLN A 79 7.59 5.28 38.69
CA GLN A 79 6.64 5.50 37.60
C GLN A 79 5.36 4.69 37.82
N VAL A 80 5.48 3.39 38.14
CA VAL A 80 4.31 2.53 38.29
C VAL A 80 3.53 2.83 39.57
N ILE A 81 4.20 3.32 40.62
CA ILE A 81 3.54 3.87 41.81
C ILE A 81 2.73 5.12 41.43
N ALA A 82 3.35 6.07 40.72
CA ALA A 82 2.66 7.29 40.29
C ALA A 82 1.45 6.97 39.38
N PHE A 83 1.59 5.98 38.49
CA PHE A 83 0.50 5.55 37.62
C PHE A 83 -0.65 4.87 38.38
N ALA A 84 -0.35 4.06 39.40
CA ALA A 84 -1.38 3.48 40.26
C ALA A 84 -2.16 4.59 41.00
N LEU A 85 -1.46 5.61 41.51
CA LEU A 85 -2.09 6.75 42.17
C LEU A 85 -2.95 7.59 41.20
N ILE A 86 -2.53 7.74 39.94
CA ILE A 86 -3.36 8.35 38.88
C ILE A 86 -4.62 7.53 38.62
N ALA A 87 -4.55 6.20 38.74
CA ALA A 87 -5.71 5.32 38.64
C ALA A 87 -6.58 5.29 39.90
N GLU A 88 -6.23 6.06 40.94
CA GLU A 88 -6.81 6.00 42.30
C GLU A 88 -6.77 4.58 42.91
N LEU A 89 -5.71 3.83 42.58
CA LEU A 89 -5.45 2.48 43.06
C LEU A 89 -4.30 2.46 44.08
N PRO A 90 -4.24 1.42 44.95
CA PRO A 90 -3.12 1.23 45.85
C PRO A 90 -1.77 1.14 45.10
N PRO A 91 -0.68 1.76 45.61
CA PRO A 91 0.65 1.72 44.98
C PRO A 91 1.15 0.31 44.66
N GLU A 92 0.79 -0.66 45.49
CA GLU A 92 1.17 -2.07 45.36
C GLU A 92 0.67 -2.65 44.03
N MET A 93 -0.54 -2.28 43.59
CA MET A 93 -1.08 -2.78 42.32
C MET A 93 -0.25 -2.36 41.12
N GLY A 94 0.35 -1.16 41.16
CA GLY A 94 1.26 -0.69 40.12
C GLY A 94 2.52 -1.55 40.04
N LEU A 95 3.09 -1.88 41.20
CA LEU A 95 4.26 -2.76 41.27
C LEU A 95 3.91 -4.18 40.82
N TYR A 96 2.78 -4.73 41.26
CA TYR A 96 2.32 -6.07 40.85
C TYR A 96 2.09 -6.14 39.34
N GLY A 97 1.42 -5.14 38.77
CA GLY A 97 1.23 -5.03 37.33
C GLY A 97 2.56 -4.97 36.57
N ALA A 98 3.54 -4.20 37.06
CA ALA A 98 4.86 -4.10 36.43
C ALA A 98 5.66 -5.40 36.47
N ILE A 99 5.54 -6.14 37.57
CA ILE A 99 6.20 -7.44 37.74
C ILE A 99 5.58 -8.46 36.80
N VAL A 100 4.26 -8.69 36.92
CA VAL A 100 3.60 -9.80 36.23
C VAL A 100 3.45 -9.51 34.75
N ALA A 101 2.97 -8.32 34.37
CA ALA A 101 2.82 -7.97 32.97
C ALA A 101 4.18 -7.88 32.26
N GLY A 102 5.24 -7.44 32.95
CA GLY A 102 6.57 -7.39 32.37
C GLY A 102 7.21 -8.77 32.18
N ILE A 103 7.04 -9.70 33.12
CA ILE A 103 7.49 -11.10 32.97
C ILE A 103 6.75 -11.77 31.81
N VAL A 104 5.41 -11.72 31.82
CA VAL A 104 4.59 -12.40 30.81
C VAL A 104 4.77 -11.73 29.44
N GLY A 105 4.80 -10.40 29.40
CA GLY A 105 5.06 -9.65 28.18
C GLY A 105 6.43 -9.94 27.57
N ALA A 106 7.48 -10.12 28.37
CA ALA A 106 8.80 -10.51 27.87
C ALA A 106 8.82 -11.93 27.29
N LEU A 107 8.14 -12.88 27.95
CA LEU A 107 8.15 -14.29 27.54
C LEU A 107 7.30 -14.56 26.30
N TRP A 108 6.14 -13.92 26.17
CA TRP A 108 5.22 -14.12 25.06
C TRP A 108 5.23 -13.00 24.01
N GLY A 109 5.83 -11.84 24.28
CA GLY A 109 5.96 -10.76 23.30
C GLY A 109 6.93 -11.05 22.17
N SER A 110 7.04 -10.11 21.23
CA SER A 110 7.88 -10.20 20.04
C SER A 110 9.00 -9.15 20.05
N SER A 111 8.72 -7.95 20.57
CA SER A 111 9.69 -6.85 20.61
C SER A 111 10.75 -7.05 21.69
N ASP A 112 12.02 -6.96 21.31
CA ASP A 112 13.16 -7.08 22.22
C ASP A 112 13.26 -5.94 23.23
N GLN A 113 12.80 -4.75 22.86
CA GLN A 113 12.96 -3.54 23.68
C GLN A 113 11.71 -3.19 24.48
N MET A 114 10.60 -3.87 24.23
CA MET A 114 9.32 -3.57 24.86
C MET A 114 9.36 -3.85 26.36
N ASN A 115 9.05 -2.85 27.16
CA ASN A 115 8.80 -3.00 28.59
C ASN A 115 7.31 -2.79 28.89
N THR A 116 6.65 -3.84 29.37
CA THR A 116 5.20 -3.91 29.56
C THR A 116 4.83 -3.64 31.02
N GLY A 117 3.71 -2.96 31.25
CA GLY A 117 3.11 -2.78 32.58
C GLY A 117 2.27 -1.51 32.66
N PRO A 118 1.99 -1.00 33.87
CA PRO A 118 1.26 0.24 34.05
C PRO A 118 1.82 1.41 33.22
N ALA A 119 0.90 2.15 32.61
CA ALA A 119 1.22 3.32 31.79
C ALA A 119 0.23 4.45 32.07
N ASN A 120 0.65 5.69 31.84
CA ASN A 120 -0.14 6.89 32.13
C ASN A 120 -1.52 6.87 31.46
N ALA A 121 -1.57 6.70 30.13
CA ALA A 121 -2.82 6.72 29.36
C ALA A 121 -3.78 5.61 29.82
N ILE A 122 -3.27 4.40 30.01
CA ILE A 122 -4.05 3.27 30.52
C ILE A 122 -4.57 3.53 31.93
N SER A 123 -3.78 4.14 32.80
CA SER A 123 -4.19 4.42 34.19
C SER A 123 -5.34 5.43 34.25
N ILE A 124 -5.31 6.46 33.41
CA ILE A 124 -6.42 7.43 33.27
C ILE A 124 -7.68 6.74 32.73
N LEU A 125 -7.54 5.85 31.74
CA LEU A 125 -8.67 5.09 31.19
C LEU A 125 -9.26 4.09 32.18
N VAL A 126 -8.41 3.47 33.00
CA VAL A 126 -8.83 2.60 34.09
C VAL A 126 -9.63 3.42 35.09
N LEU A 127 -9.12 4.55 35.56
CA LEU A 127 -9.86 5.45 36.46
C LEU A 127 -11.22 5.84 35.88
N SER A 128 -11.25 6.38 34.66
CA SER A 128 -12.49 6.87 34.05
C SER A 128 -13.52 5.76 33.82
N SER A 129 -13.06 4.54 33.54
CA SER A 129 -13.93 3.37 33.41
C SER A 129 -14.51 2.91 34.75
N LEU A 130 -13.72 2.96 35.82
CA LEU A 130 -14.11 2.48 37.15
C LEU A 130 -14.97 3.46 37.92
N LEU A 131 -14.76 4.77 37.75
CA LEU A 131 -15.56 5.82 38.40
C LEU A 131 -17.06 5.73 38.10
N ALA A 132 -17.43 5.13 36.97
CA ALA A 132 -18.82 4.90 36.60
C ALA A 132 -19.49 3.72 37.36
N ILE A 133 -18.70 2.94 38.10
CA ILE A 133 -19.11 1.61 38.59
C ILE A 133 -18.90 1.48 40.11
N ALA A 134 -17.80 2.01 40.65
CA ALA A 134 -17.46 1.89 42.06
C ALA A 134 -16.79 3.15 42.60
N GLU A 135 -16.89 3.36 43.91
CA GLU A 135 -16.22 4.46 44.60
C GLU A 135 -14.71 4.17 44.75
N PRO A 136 -13.84 5.15 44.47
CA PRO A 136 -12.40 5.03 44.66
C PRO A 136 -12.02 4.54 46.06
N GLY A 137 -11.04 3.65 46.14
CA GLY A 137 -10.56 3.06 47.40
C GLY A 137 -11.46 1.96 47.99
N SER A 138 -12.64 1.71 47.44
CA SER A 138 -13.47 0.57 47.86
C SER A 138 -12.88 -0.77 47.38
N SER A 139 -13.18 -1.87 48.10
CA SER A 139 -12.77 -3.22 47.69
C SER A 139 -13.30 -3.59 46.30
N ASN A 140 -14.51 -3.14 45.96
CA ASN A 140 -15.11 -3.37 44.65
C ASN A 140 -14.37 -2.61 43.54
N PHE A 141 -13.86 -1.41 43.80
CA PHE A 141 -13.06 -0.64 42.84
C PHE A 141 -11.73 -1.34 42.51
N ILE A 142 -11.06 -1.84 43.55
CA ILE A 142 -9.83 -2.63 43.48
C ILE A 142 -10.04 -3.91 42.65
N LEU A 143 -11.08 -4.70 42.96
CA LEU A 143 -11.38 -5.93 42.22
C LEU A 143 -11.82 -5.66 40.78
N ALA A 144 -12.60 -4.60 40.56
CA ALA A 144 -13.02 -4.19 39.22
C ALA A 144 -11.81 -3.77 38.35
N ALA A 145 -10.77 -3.16 38.92
CA ALA A 145 -9.54 -2.84 38.19
C ALA A 145 -8.80 -4.09 37.68
N GLY A 146 -8.69 -5.11 38.52
CA GLY A 146 -8.11 -6.41 38.13
C GLY A 146 -8.98 -7.13 37.08
N MET A 147 -10.30 -7.12 37.26
CA MET A 147 -11.25 -7.70 36.30
C MET A 147 -11.19 -7.01 34.94
N LEU A 148 -11.12 -5.68 34.93
CA LEU A 148 -10.94 -4.86 33.73
C LEU A 148 -9.66 -5.24 32.98
N ALA A 149 -8.56 -5.51 33.69
CA ALA A 149 -7.30 -5.95 33.12
C ALA A 149 -7.43 -7.33 32.44
N VAL A 150 -8.09 -8.29 33.09
CA VAL A 150 -8.36 -9.61 32.51
C VAL A 150 -9.20 -9.48 31.24
N MET A 151 -10.28 -8.71 31.28
CA MET A 151 -11.16 -8.51 30.12
C MET A 151 -10.45 -7.83 28.95
N ALA A 152 -9.67 -6.78 29.24
CA ALA A 152 -8.85 -6.10 28.22
C ALA A 152 -7.82 -7.08 27.62
N GLY A 153 -7.18 -7.92 28.46
CA GLY A 153 -6.22 -8.91 28.01
C GLY A 153 -6.84 -10.02 27.14
N VAL A 154 -8.05 -10.50 27.48
CA VAL A 154 -8.81 -11.44 26.65
C VAL A 154 -9.12 -10.84 25.29
N PHE A 155 -9.58 -9.59 25.25
CA PHE A 155 -9.84 -8.89 24.00
C PHE A 155 -8.56 -8.76 23.13
N GLN A 156 -7.44 -8.37 23.75
CA GLN A 156 -6.15 -8.27 23.07
C GLN A 156 -5.67 -9.61 22.51
N LEU A 157 -5.85 -10.69 23.28
CA LEU A 157 -5.54 -12.05 22.87
C LEU A 157 -6.38 -12.47 21.65
N ILE A 158 -7.69 -12.16 21.65
CA ILE A 158 -8.58 -12.44 20.51
C ILE A 158 -8.09 -11.71 19.24
N ILE A 159 -7.74 -10.42 19.35
CA ILE A 159 -7.22 -9.66 18.20
C ILE A 159 -5.91 -10.26 17.69
N GLY A 160 -4.99 -10.60 18.59
CA GLY A 160 -3.70 -11.20 18.23
C GLY A 160 -3.85 -12.54 17.50
N LEU A 161 -4.75 -13.41 17.97
CA LEU A 161 -5.05 -14.71 17.34
C LEU A 161 -5.82 -14.58 16.02
N SER A 162 -6.53 -13.48 15.81
CA SER A 162 -7.29 -13.21 14.58
C SER A 162 -6.42 -12.69 13.43
N GLY A 163 -5.11 -12.49 13.63
CA GLY A 163 -4.20 -12.01 12.59
C GLY A 163 -4.32 -10.51 12.28
N LEU A 164 -5.12 -9.76 13.05
CA LEU A 164 -5.39 -8.33 12.82
C LEU A 164 -4.19 -7.42 13.12
N GLY A 165 -3.15 -7.93 13.75
CA GLY A 165 -1.87 -7.24 13.90
C GLY A 165 -1.18 -6.94 12.57
N MET A 166 -1.59 -7.53 11.44
CA MET A 166 -1.07 -7.12 10.12
C MET A 166 -1.39 -5.66 9.78
N LEU A 167 -2.50 -5.10 10.29
CA LEU A 167 -2.88 -3.70 10.03
C LEU A 167 -1.84 -2.70 10.54
N VAL A 168 -1.02 -3.14 11.48
CA VAL A 168 0.13 -2.39 11.98
C VAL A 168 1.13 -2.13 10.84
N ASN A 169 1.28 -3.02 9.85
CA ASN A 169 2.21 -2.91 8.71
C ASN A 169 2.11 -1.64 7.88
N PHE A 170 0.99 -0.94 7.95
CA PHE A 170 0.76 0.29 7.20
C PHE A 170 1.32 1.55 7.86
N VAL A 171 1.98 1.46 9.04
CA VAL A 171 2.69 2.62 9.62
C VAL A 171 3.97 2.88 8.83
N SER A 172 4.01 4.01 8.10
CA SER A 172 5.18 4.39 7.30
C SER A 172 6.36 4.84 8.17
N HIS A 173 7.56 4.74 7.60
CA HIS A 173 8.80 5.16 8.25
C HIS A 173 8.75 6.62 8.72
N SER A 174 8.13 7.50 7.92
CA SER A 174 7.92 8.92 8.22
C SER A 174 7.10 9.16 9.49
N VAL A 175 6.05 8.34 9.73
CA VAL A 175 5.25 8.39 10.97
C VAL A 175 6.13 8.00 12.15
N ILE A 176 6.92 6.94 12.02
CA ILE A 176 7.75 6.41 13.10
C ILE A 176 8.79 7.43 13.57
N ILE A 177 9.52 8.05 12.63
CA ILE A 177 10.53 9.07 12.96
C ILE A 177 9.88 10.33 13.56
N GLY A 178 8.75 10.78 13.01
CA GLY A 178 8.00 11.90 13.56
C GLY A 178 7.52 11.64 15.00
N PHE A 179 6.98 10.45 15.23
CA PHE A 179 6.52 9.98 16.54
C PHE A 179 7.65 9.88 17.57
N ALA A 180 8.75 9.19 17.25
CA ALA A 180 9.87 8.99 18.16
C ALA A 180 10.49 10.33 18.59
N SER A 181 10.70 11.24 17.65
CA SER A 181 11.21 12.59 17.92
C SER A 181 10.25 13.43 18.74
N GLY A 182 8.94 13.36 18.46
CA GLY A 182 7.91 14.06 19.23
C GLY A 182 7.82 13.54 20.66
N ALA A 183 7.86 12.22 20.85
CA ALA A 183 7.83 11.57 22.15
C ALA A 183 9.10 11.84 22.96
N GLY A 184 10.27 11.87 22.32
CA GLY A 184 11.53 12.30 22.94
C GLY A 184 11.43 13.72 23.48
N LEU A 185 10.95 14.67 22.68
CA LEU A 185 10.75 16.06 23.11
C LEU A 185 9.71 16.16 24.24
N LEU A 186 8.60 15.42 24.15
CA LEU A 186 7.56 15.38 25.18
C LEU A 186 8.10 14.87 26.53
N ILE A 187 8.90 13.79 26.52
CA ILE A 187 9.56 13.29 27.73
C ILE A 187 10.48 14.35 28.29
N GLY A 188 11.31 14.98 27.45
CA GLY A 188 12.22 16.04 27.89
C GLY A 188 11.50 17.20 28.58
N ILE A 189 10.43 17.71 27.96
CA ILE A 189 9.61 18.78 28.55
C ILE A 189 8.96 18.32 29.87
N GLY A 190 8.42 17.09 29.90
CA GLY A 190 7.80 16.51 31.08
C GLY A 190 8.74 16.36 32.28
N GLN A 191 10.06 16.30 32.05
CA GLN A 191 11.05 16.23 33.13
C GLN A 191 11.52 17.59 33.65
N LEU A 192 11.22 18.71 33.00
CA LEU A 192 11.74 20.04 33.42
C LEU A 192 11.41 20.36 34.88
N LYS A 193 10.17 20.08 35.32
CA LYS A 193 9.74 20.23 36.72
C LYS A 193 10.65 19.47 37.69
N ASN A 194 11.01 18.22 37.35
CA ASN A 194 11.82 17.36 38.21
C ASN A 194 13.31 17.70 38.14
N VAL A 195 13.79 18.19 36.99
CA VAL A 195 15.18 18.66 36.82
C VAL A 195 15.43 19.86 37.72
N PHE A 196 14.55 20.87 37.70
CA PHE A 196 14.71 22.10 38.48
C PHE A 196 14.13 22.03 39.91
N GLY A 197 13.49 20.92 40.27
CA GLY A 197 12.85 20.76 41.58
C GLY A 197 11.66 21.69 41.83
N LEU A 198 10.96 22.09 40.77
CA LEU A 198 9.84 23.01 40.84
C LEU A 198 8.55 22.31 41.29
N GLN A 199 7.64 23.06 41.91
CA GLN A 199 6.34 22.58 42.37
C GLN A 199 5.22 23.36 41.70
N PHE A 200 4.60 22.76 40.69
CA PHE A 200 3.38 23.25 40.04
C PHE A 200 2.61 22.08 39.43
N GLU A 201 1.32 22.28 39.19
CA GLU A 201 0.51 21.36 38.38
C GLU A 201 0.47 21.84 36.93
N SER A 202 0.54 20.91 35.99
CA SER A 202 0.43 21.20 34.56
C SER A 202 -0.46 20.16 33.92
N ARG A 203 -1.40 20.64 33.10
CA ARG A 203 -2.34 19.79 32.35
C ARG A 203 -1.85 19.56 30.92
N THR A 204 -1.16 20.55 30.35
CA THR A 204 -0.61 20.47 29.00
C THR A 204 0.90 20.68 28.96
N VAL A 205 1.50 20.31 27.83
CA VAL A 205 2.91 20.58 27.53
C VAL A 205 3.20 22.07 27.53
N VAL A 206 2.27 22.87 27.00
CA VAL A 206 2.38 24.33 26.96
C VAL A 206 2.39 24.91 28.38
N ASP A 207 1.48 24.46 29.24
CA ASP A 207 1.47 24.85 30.65
C ASP A 207 2.79 24.48 31.34
N THR A 208 3.34 23.31 31.02
CA THR A 208 4.61 22.85 31.59
C THR A 208 5.75 23.78 31.21
N ILE A 209 5.85 24.21 29.95
CA ILE A 209 6.88 25.15 29.49
C ILE A 209 6.69 26.51 30.16
N ILE A 210 5.48 27.06 30.12
CA ILE A 210 5.18 28.38 30.67
C ILE A 210 5.45 28.39 32.18
N ASN A 211 4.94 27.42 32.93
CA ASN A 211 5.16 27.32 34.37
C ASN A 211 6.63 27.08 34.69
N THR A 212 7.36 26.28 33.91
CA THR A 212 8.81 26.12 34.12
C THR A 212 9.53 27.47 34.02
N VAL A 213 9.20 28.29 33.02
CA VAL A 213 9.83 29.62 32.86
C VAL A 213 9.43 30.57 33.99
N LEU A 214 8.15 30.62 34.34
CA LEU A 214 7.63 31.51 35.39
C LEU A 214 8.19 31.18 36.78
N PHE A 215 8.29 29.88 37.10
CA PHE A 215 8.78 29.41 38.39
C PHE A 215 10.29 29.18 38.42
N LEU A 216 11.01 29.43 37.31
CA LEU A 216 12.46 29.25 37.25
C LEU A 216 13.24 29.98 38.35
N PRO A 217 12.87 31.20 38.79
CA PRO A 217 13.53 31.85 39.93
C PRO A 217 13.42 31.09 41.25
N GLN A 218 12.48 30.15 41.37
CA GLN A 218 12.25 29.31 42.55
C GLN A 218 12.92 27.93 42.42
N LEU A 219 13.91 27.78 41.53
CA LEU A 219 14.60 26.51 41.33
C LEU A 219 15.23 25.99 42.63
N HIS A 220 15.05 24.70 42.90
CA HIS A 220 15.67 24.05 44.03
C HIS A 220 17.09 23.63 43.68
N LEU A 221 18.07 24.35 44.21
CA LEU A 221 19.48 24.20 43.82
C LEU A 221 20.04 22.79 44.06
N PRO A 222 19.81 22.11 45.21
CA PRO A 222 20.28 20.74 45.42
C PRO A 222 19.72 19.76 44.39
N THR A 223 18.42 19.85 44.08
CA THR A 223 17.75 19.01 43.07
C THR A 223 18.35 19.24 41.69
N THR A 224 18.53 20.52 41.32
CA THR A 224 19.08 20.92 40.03
C THR A 224 20.51 20.42 39.84
N LEU A 225 21.37 20.61 40.84
CA LEU A 225 22.74 20.12 40.81
C LEU A 225 22.81 18.60 40.69
N LEU A 226 21.95 17.88 41.41
CA LEU A 226 21.91 16.42 41.36
C LEU A 226 21.46 15.91 39.98
N SER A 227 20.44 16.54 39.38
CA SER A 227 19.96 16.20 38.04
C SER A 227 21.01 16.51 36.96
N ILE A 228 21.55 17.73 36.96
CA ILE A 228 22.61 18.13 36.01
C ILE A 228 23.86 17.27 36.20
N GLY A 229 24.26 17.00 37.44
CA GLY A 229 25.37 16.10 37.76
C GLY A 229 25.15 14.68 37.22
N THR A 230 23.93 14.17 37.32
CA THR A 230 23.53 12.88 36.72
C THR A 230 23.69 12.92 35.20
N ILE A 231 23.21 13.96 34.52
CA ILE A 231 23.36 14.14 33.07
C ILE A 231 24.83 14.18 32.66
N ILE A 232 25.63 15.01 33.34
CA ILE A 232 27.06 15.16 33.06
C ILE A 232 27.77 13.82 33.23
N LEU A 233 27.48 13.09 34.31
CA LEU A 233 28.09 11.79 34.58
C LEU A 233 27.74 10.75 33.49
N ILE A 234 26.48 10.69 33.06
CA ILE A 234 26.06 9.79 31.97
C ILE A 234 26.80 10.14 30.67
N VAL A 235 26.83 11.42 30.28
CA VAL A 235 27.49 11.88 29.05
C VAL A 235 29.00 11.66 29.10
N ALA A 236 29.64 11.94 30.24
CA ALA A 236 31.06 11.69 30.46
C ALA A 236 31.37 10.19 30.35
N MET A 237 30.58 9.33 30.99
CA MET A 237 30.75 7.88 30.88
C MET A 237 30.54 7.38 29.45
N ARG A 238 29.56 7.90 28.70
CA ARG A 238 29.37 7.53 27.29
C ARG A 238 30.60 7.84 26.44
N LYS A 239 31.32 8.92 26.76
CA LYS A 239 32.52 9.35 26.04
C LYS A 239 33.79 8.60 26.47
N PHE A 240 34.00 8.43 27.78
CA PHE A 240 35.27 7.92 28.33
C PHE A 240 35.24 6.45 28.73
N ALA A 241 34.07 5.92 29.07
CA ALA A 241 33.90 4.53 29.51
C ALA A 241 32.58 3.93 28.97
N PRO A 242 32.40 3.85 27.64
CA PRO A 242 31.13 3.43 27.01
C PRO A 242 30.68 2.00 27.36
N LYS A 243 31.56 1.20 27.97
CA LYS A 243 31.24 -0.15 28.45
C LYS A 243 30.55 -0.17 29.83
N LEU A 244 30.54 0.96 30.54
CA LEU A 244 29.91 1.08 31.85
C LEU A 244 28.46 1.55 31.72
N PRO A 245 27.55 1.06 32.58
CA PRO A 245 26.15 1.46 32.54
C PRO A 245 25.96 2.85 33.15
N GLY A 246 26.14 3.87 32.31
CA GLY A 246 26.02 5.29 32.68
C GLY A 246 24.77 5.58 33.51
N PRO A 247 23.55 5.30 33.01
CA PRO A 247 22.32 5.58 33.73
C PRO A 247 22.23 4.93 35.13
N LEU A 248 22.54 3.63 35.25
CA LEU A 248 22.47 2.91 36.53
C LEU A 248 23.51 3.42 37.53
N LEU A 249 24.76 3.57 37.10
CA LEU A 249 25.84 4.05 37.97
C LEU A 249 25.60 5.49 38.42
N SER A 250 25.08 6.36 37.53
CA SER A 250 24.71 7.72 37.92
C SER A 250 23.60 7.76 38.96
N MET A 251 22.60 6.87 38.88
CA MET A 251 21.57 6.77 39.92
C MET A 251 22.15 6.28 41.25
N ILE A 252 23.01 5.26 41.24
CA ILE A 252 23.69 4.77 42.45
C ILE A 252 24.52 5.87 43.10
N VAL A 253 25.31 6.60 42.30
CA VAL A 253 26.13 7.73 42.78
C VAL A 253 25.25 8.84 43.35
N ALA A 254 24.16 9.21 42.66
CA ALA A 254 23.24 10.22 43.14
C ALA A 254 22.57 9.81 44.48
N SER A 255 22.12 8.56 44.60
CA SER A 255 21.58 8.01 45.84
C SER A 255 22.60 8.00 46.98
N PHE A 256 23.86 7.68 46.67
CA PHE A 256 24.94 7.74 47.65
C PHE A 256 25.16 9.16 48.18
N PHE A 257 25.13 10.17 47.31
CA PHE A 257 25.23 11.57 47.73
C PHE A 257 24.02 12.04 48.56
N VAL A 258 22.80 11.62 48.20
CA VAL A 258 21.59 11.91 48.99
C VAL A 258 21.70 11.33 50.40
N TYR A 259 22.19 10.09 50.52
CA TYR A 259 22.45 9.44 51.80
C TYR A 259 23.55 10.15 52.61
N LEU A 260 24.70 10.44 51.98
CA LEU A 260 25.87 11.00 52.65
C LEU A 260 25.64 12.43 53.17
N LEU A 261 24.89 13.23 52.41
CA LEU A 261 24.61 14.63 52.72
C LEU A 261 23.28 14.83 53.47
N ASP A 262 22.60 13.74 53.83
CA ASP A 262 21.29 13.73 54.50
C ASP A 262 20.26 14.66 53.84
N LEU A 263 20.16 14.56 52.51
CA LEU A 263 19.29 15.41 51.69
C LEU A 263 17.82 14.96 51.70
N THR A 264 17.41 14.12 52.64
CA THR A 264 16.05 13.56 52.74
C THR A 264 15.10 14.37 53.64
N GLY A 265 15.57 15.48 54.22
CA GLY A 265 14.76 16.36 55.06
C GLY A 265 13.60 17.08 54.35
N PRO A 266 12.78 17.86 55.07
CA PRO A 266 11.60 18.56 54.52
C PRO A 266 11.91 19.53 53.37
N ASP A 267 13.06 20.21 53.45
CA ASP A 267 13.60 21.10 52.40
C ASP A 267 14.62 20.37 51.51
N GLY A 268 14.62 19.04 51.54
CA GLY A 268 15.56 18.18 50.85
C GLY A 268 15.17 17.85 49.40
N VAL A 269 15.88 16.87 48.83
CA VAL A 269 15.59 16.34 47.50
C VAL A 269 14.44 15.32 47.60
N ARG A 270 13.46 15.42 46.70
CA ARG A 270 12.36 14.45 46.62
C ARG A 270 12.88 13.07 46.26
N VAL A 271 12.54 12.09 47.10
CA VAL A 271 12.85 10.67 46.96
C VAL A 271 11.58 9.84 46.75
N ILE A 272 11.72 8.58 46.38
CA ILE A 272 10.57 7.68 46.14
C ILE A 272 9.87 7.31 47.45
N GLY A 273 10.63 7.08 48.52
CA GLY A 273 10.11 6.60 49.80
C GLY A 273 10.19 5.08 49.94
N GLU A 274 9.65 4.55 51.03
CA GLU A 274 9.67 3.11 51.31
C GLU A 274 8.76 2.34 50.35
N LEU A 275 9.25 1.19 49.86
CA LEU A 275 8.47 0.30 49.00
C LEU A 275 7.70 -0.73 49.84
N PRO A 276 6.48 -1.11 49.42
CA PRO A 276 5.72 -2.19 50.07
C PRO A 276 6.48 -3.52 49.97
N ARG A 277 6.35 -4.39 50.97
CA ARG A 277 7.14 -5.64 51.09
C ARG A 277 6.29 -6.92 50.93
N THR A 278 5.37 -6.91 49.98
CA THR A 278 4.40 -8.00 49.76
C THR A 278 4.54 -8.60 48.38
N LEU A 279 4.42 -9.93 48.27
CA LEU A 279 4.38 -10.62 46.97
C LEU A 279 3.02 -10.37 46.27
N PRO A 280 2.96 -10.34 44.92
CA PRO A 280 1.69 -10.25 44.20
C PRO A 280 0.78 -11.44 44.57
N PRO A 281 -0.33 -11.21 45.31
CA PRO A 281 -1.25 -12.28 45.69
C PRO A 281 -2.16 -12.64 44.51
N LEU A 282 -2.78 -13.82 44.55
CA LEU A 282 -3.86 -14.13 43.62
C LEU A 282 -5.10 -13.30 44.00
N ALA A 283 -5.67 -12.64 43.00
CA ALA A 283 -6.88 -11.84 43.17
C ALA A 283 -8.13 -12.74 43.20
N ASP A 284 -9.02 -12.49 44.15
CA ASP A 284 -10.34 -13.13 44.22
C ASP A 284 -11.32 -12.40 43.28
N LEU A 285 -11.11 -12.54 41.97
CA LEU A 285 -11.88 -11.83 40.96
C LEU A 285 -13.27 -12.47 40.77
N PRO A 286 -14.35 -11.67 40.67
CA PRO A 286 -15.70 -12.16 40.39
C PRO A 286 -15.87 -12.52 38.90
N LEU A 287 -15.15 -13.55 38.42
CA LEU A 287 -15.07 -13.94 37.01
C LEU A 287 -16.41 -14.34 36.38
N LEU A 288 -17.41 -14.68 37.18
CA LEU A 288 -18.74 -15.11 36.75
C LEU A 288 -19.82 -14.02 36.94
N ASP A 289 -19.45 -12.83 37.42
CA ASP A 289 -20.38 -11.72 37.57
C ASP A 289 -20.67 -11.07 36.20
N LEU A 290 -21.72 -11.57 35.54
CA LEU A 290 -22.17 -11.10 34.23
C LEU A 290 -22.57 -9.62 34.24
N GLU A 291 -23.08 -9.09 35.36
CA GLU A 291 -23.48 -7.70 35.46
C GLU A 291 -22.24 -6.80 35.49
N LEU A 292 -21.24 -7.15 36.30
CA LEU A 292 -19.97 -6.42 36.33
C LEU A 292 -19.23 -6.52 34.99
N ILE A 293 -19.22 -7.69 34.35
CA ILE A 293 -18.66 -7.87 33.00
C ILE A 293 -19.35 -6.95 32.00
N ALA A 294 -20.68 -6.87 32.00
CA ALA A 294 -21.41 -6.00 31.09
C ALA A 294 -21.13 -4.51 31.36
N LYS A 295 -20.95 -4.10 32.62
CA LYS A 295 -20.58 -2.72 32.97
C LYS A 295 -19.15 -2.38 32.56
N LEU A 296 -18.21 -3.32 32.71
CA LEU A 296 -16.80 -3.12 32.39
C LEU A 296 -16.47 -3.30 30.90
N SER A 297 -17.36 -3.91 30.09
CA SER A 297 -17.03 -4.30 28.72
C SER A 297 -16.56 -3.13 27.85
N THR A 298 -17.24 -1.99 27.93
CA THR A 298 -16.87 -0.80 27.15
C THR A 298 -15.51 -0.25 27.57
N GLY A 299 -15.24 -0.19 28.87
CA GLY A 299 -13.94 0.21 29.41
C GLY A 299 -12.83 -0.77 29.03
N ALA A 300 -13.10 -2.07 29.09
CA ALA A 300 -12.15 -3.12 28.73
C ALA A 300 -11.77 -3.06 27.26
N LEU A 301 -12.75 -2.83 26.37
CA LEU A 301 -12.51 -2.63 24.94
C LEU A 301 -11.66 -1.38 24.69
N ALA A 302 -11.96 -0.27 25.37
CA ALA A 302 -11.19 0.96 25.24
C ALA A 302 -9.74 0.79 25.71
N VAL A 303 -9.54 0.26 26.93
CA VAL A 303 -8.21 -0.03 27.50
C VAL A 303 -7.45 -1.02 26.62
N GLY A 304 -8.13 -2.08 26.16
CA GLY A 304 -7.56 -3.09 25.28
C GLY A 304 -7.09 -2.50 23.95
N ALA A 305 -7.95 -1.75 23.26
CA ALA A 305 -7.66 -1.14 21.96
C ALA A 305 -6.57 -0.07 22.04
N ILE A 306 -6.69 0.86 22.99
CA ILE A 306 -5.68 1.91 23.20
C ILE A 306 -4.33 1.27 23.60
N GLY A 307 -4.35 0.23 24.43
CA GLY A 307 -3.15 -0.53 24.79
C GLY A 307 -2.46 -1.17 23.59
N LEU A 308 -3.20 -1.74 22.64
CA LEU A 308 -2.62 -2.29 21.40
C LEU A 308 -2.08 -1.20 20.48
N ILE A 309 -2.79 -0.08 20.33
CA ILE A 309 -2.33 1.06 19.51
C ILE A 309 -1.01 1.61 20.08
N GLN A 310 -0.96 1.83 21.40
CA GLN A 310 0.23 2.32 22.08
C GLN A 310 1.39 1.32 21.96
N THR A 311 1.16 0.04 22.25
CA THR A 311 2.18 -1.01 22.13
C THR A 311 2.70 -1.12 20.70
N THR A 312 1.81 -1.07 19.72
CA THR A 312 2.16 -1.07 18.30
C THR A 312 3.10 0.07 17.94
N ALA A 313 2.73 1.30 18.31
CA ALA A 313 3.50 2.49 18.01
C ALA A 313 4.91 2.40 18.59
N ILE A 314 5.01 1.97 19.85
CA ILE A 314 6.27 1.78 20.57
C ILE A 314 7.10 0.69 19.91
N ALA A 315 6.54 -0.50 19.71
CA ALA A 315 7.24 -1.64 19.13
C ALA A 315 7.80 -1.30 17.75
N ARG A 316 7.02 -0.60 16.92
CA ARG A 316 7.47 -0.12 15.61
C ARG A 316 8.61 0.88 15.72
N ALA A 317 8.45 1.88 16.58
CA ALA A 317 9.45 2.92 16.76
C ALA A 317 10.82 2.35 17.12
N PHE A 318 10.84 1.37 18.01
CA PHE A 318 12.09 0.70 18.39
C PHE A 318 12.55 -0.32 17.35
N SER A 319 11.63 -1.02 16.67
CA SER A 319 12.03 -2.00 15.65
C SER A 319 12.71 -1.39 14.45
N THR A 320 12.28 -0.20 14.03
CA THR A 320 12.88 0.53 12.92
C THR A 320 14.27 1.04 13.28
N GLN A 321 14.47 1.49 14.53
CA GLN A 321 15.78 1.96 15.00
C GLN A 321 16.78 0.82 15.22
N THR A 322 16.31 -0.34 15.68
CA THR A 322 17.16 -1.49 16.00
C THR A 322 17.34 -2.46 14.82
N GLY A 323 16.48 -2.40 13.81
CA GLY A 323 16.43 -3.36 12.70
C GLY A 323 15.83 -4.71 13.07
N GLN A 324 15.27 -4.89 14.28
CA GLN A 324 14.65 -6.16 14.68
C GLN A 324 13.41 -6.48 13.82
N ARG A 325 13.15 -7.76 13.61
CA ARG A 325 11.89 -8.21 12.98
C ARG A 325 10.79 -8.27 14.04
N LEU A 326 9.73 -7.49 13.84
CA LEU A 326 8.58 -7.46 14.73
C LEU A 326 7.43 -8.31 14.17
N ASP A 327 6.96 -9.29 14.93
CA ASP A 327 5.67 -9.95 14.71
C ASP A 327 4.60 -9.28 15.59
N SER A 328 3.75 -8.46 14.97
CA SER A 328 2.70 -7.71 15.66
C SER A 328 1.61 -8.61 16.26
N ASN A 329 1.28 -9.74 15.65
CA ASN A 329 0.28 -10.68 16.19
C ASN A 329 0.82 -11.33 17.47
N GLN A 330 2.08 -11.77 17.45
CA GLN A 330 2.74 -12.30 18.65
C GLN A 330 2.85 -11.26 19.75
N GLU A 331 3.15 -10.01 19.41
CA GLU A 331 3.17 -8.92 20.39
C GLU A 331 1.79 -8.72 21.04
N PHE A 332 0.70 -8.79 20.27
CA PHE A 332 -0.67 -8.65 20.80
C PHE A 332 -1.06 -9.81 21.71
N VAL A 333 -0.69 -11.04 21.36
CA VAL A 333 -0.84 -12.21 22.23
C VAL A 333 -0.06 -12.00 23.53
N GLY A 334 1.18 -11.51 23.45
CA GLY A 334 2.01 -11.20 24.62
C GLY A 334 1.38 -10.16 25.54
N GLN A 335 0.85 -9.06 24.99
CA GLN A 335 0.14 -8.03 25.76
C GLN A 335 -1.16 -8.57 26.39
N GLY A 336 -1.92 -9.36 25.64
CA GLY A 336 -3.16 -9.97 26.14
C GLY A 336 -2.90 -10.88 27.34
N LEU A 337 -1.92 -11.77 27.22
CA LEU A 337 -1.49 -12.64 28.32
C LEU A 337 -0.91 -11.82 29.49
N ALA A 338 -0.17 -10.76 29.21
CA ALA A 338 0.40 -9.89 30.24
C ALA A 338 -0.68 -9.21 31.09
N ASN A 339 -1.75 -8.73 30.46
CA ASN A 339 -2.87 -8.10 31.16
C ASN A 339 -3.76 -9.11 31.90
N ILE A 340 -3.98 -10.31 31.34
CA ILE A 340 -4.64 -11.42 32.05
C ILE A 340 -3.82 -11.77 33.31
N GLY A 341 -2.51 -11.94 33.17
CA GLY A 341 -1.62 -12.22 34.28
C GLY A 341 -1.64 -11.11 35.32
N ALA A 342 -1.53 -9.85 34.91
CA ALA A 342 -1.57 -8.71 35.82
C ALA A 342 -2.85 -8.71 36.67
N GLY A 343 -4.03 -8.85 36.04
CA GLY A 343 -5.31 -8.86 36.76
C GLY A 343 -5.43 -10.03 37.75
N LEU A 344 -5.01 -11.24 37.35
CA LEU A 344 -5.06 -12.43 38.20
C LEU A 344 -4.15 -12.35 39.42
N PHE A 345 -3.07 -11.57 39.36
CA PHE A 345 -2.09 -11.39 40.43
C PHE A 345 -2.22 -10.01 41.11
N SER A 346 -3.46 -9.49 41.22
CA SER A 346 -3.82 -8.24 41.89
C SER A 346 -3.13 -6.97 41.35
N GLY A 347 -2.62 -7.02 40.12
CA GLY A 347 -2.28 -5.85 39.34
C GLY A 347 -3.50 -5.29 38.59
N TYR A 348 -3.25 -4.25 37.80
CA TYR A 348 -4.25 -3.65 36.91
C TYR A 348 -3.71 -3.54 35.48
N ALA A 349 -4.58 -3.11 34.56
CA ALA A 349 -4.26 -3.09 33.14
C ALA A 349 -3.04 -2.22 32.82
N GLY A 350 -2.22 -2.71 31.90
CA GLY A 350 -1.03 -2.06 31.40
C GLY A 350 -0.89 -2.14 29.88
N ALA A 351 0.18 -1.55 29.38
CA ALA A 351 0.59 -1.60 27.98
C ALA A 351 2.10 -1.44 27.87
N GLY A 352 2.62 -1.42 26.64
CA GLY A 352 4.00 -1.00 26.38
C GLY A 352 4.28 0.41 26.91
N SER A 353 5.42 0.61 27.59
CA SER A 353 5.84 1.93 28.08
C SER A 353 6.96 2.51 27.22
N PHE A 354 6.69 3.64 26.57
CA PHE A 354 7.67 4.29 25.68
C PHE A 354 8.93 4.72 26.45
N ALA A 355 8.78 5.39 27.60
CA ALA A 355 9.92 5.85 28.40
C ALA A 355 10.79 4.68 28.92
N ARG A 356 10.17 3.61 29.45
CA ARG A 356 10.92 2.43 29.93
C ARG A 356 11.61 1.70 28.79
N SER A 357 10.94 1.54 27.64
CA SER A 357 11.52 0.89 26.46
C SER A 357 12.66 1.72 25.84
N ALA A 358 12.55 3.05 25.87
CA ALA A 358 13.61 3.96 25.43
C ALA A 358 14.87 3.82 26.29
N VAL A 359 14.71 3.80 27.62
CA VAL A 359 15.82 3.56 28.55
C VAL A 359 16.40 2.18 28.32
N ASN A 360 15.55 1.17 28.09
CA ASN A 360 15.99 -0.20 27.87
C ASN A 360 16.95 -0.30 26.67
N MET A 361 16.55 0.29 25.55
CA MET A 361 17.38 0.38 24.34
C MET A 361 18.67 1.19 24.58
N GLU A 362 18.56 2.35 25.21
CA GLU A 362 19.72 3.23 25.47
C GLU A 362 20.72 2.59 26.45
N ALA A 363 20.25 1.78 27.39
CA ALA A 363 21.08 0.99 28.30
C ALA A 363 21.74 -0.22 27.60
N GLY A 364 21.42 -0.47 26.33
CA GLY A 364 22.06 -1.47 25.48
C GLY A 364 21.39 -2.83 25.47
N ALA A 365 20.09 -2.91 25.82
CA ALA A 365 19.32 -4.16 25.72
C ALA A 365 19.43 -4.78 24.33
N LYS A 366 19.69 -6.09 24.30
CA LYS A 366 19.82 -6.88 23.07
C LYS A 366 18.62 -7.78 22.84
N THR A 367 17.95 -8.20 23.91
CA THR A 367 16.77 -9.06 23.82
C THR A 367 15.71 -8.67 24.84
N ARG A 368 14.50 -9.22 24.66
CA ARG A 368 13.40 -9.12 25.64
C ARG A 368 13.69 -9.69 27.03
N MET A 369 14.81 -10.41 27.23
CA MET A 369 15.27 -10.80 28.58
C MET A 369 15.56 -9.59 29.46
N SER A 370 15.92 -8.45 28.87
CA SER A 370 16.10 -7.20 29.61
C SER A 370 14.85 -6.78 30.38
N SER A 371 13.67 -6.87 29.76
CA SER A 371 12.38 -6.61 30.41
C SER A 371 12.05 -7.65 31.47
N LEU A 372 12.38 -8.92 31.25
CA LEU A 372 12.24 -9.96 32.27
C LEU A 372 13.10 -9.64 33.51
N PHE A 373 14.38 -9.31 33.30
CA PHE A 373 15.29 -8.92 34.38
C PHE A 373 14.82 -7.65 35.09
N SER A 374 14.25 -6.69 34.38
CA SER A 374 13.61 -5.51 34.98
C SER A 374 12.49 -5.89 35.93
N SER A 375 11.57 -6.76 35.53
CA SER A 375 10.44 -7.18 36.38
C SER A 375 10.89 -8.03 37.57
N VAL A 376 11.86 -8.92 37.37
CA VAL A 376 12.47 -9.69 38.47
C VAL A 376 13.20 -8.75 39.44
N PHE A 377 13.90 -7.72 38.94
CA PHE A 377 14.54 -6.73 39.79
C PHE A 377 13.51 -5.95 40.60
N VAL A 378 12.40 -5.50 40.01
CA VAL A 378 11.32 -4.82 40.75
C VAL A 378 10.79 -5.73 41.87
N LEU A 379 10.56 -7.01 41.59
CA LEU A 379 10.14 -8.00 42.58
C LEU A 379 11.16 -8.14 43.72
N VAL A 380 12.45 -8.30 43.38
CA VAL A 380 13.53 -8.42 44.37
C VAL A 380 13.69 -7.12 45.18
N ALA A 381 13.57 -5.97 44.54
CA ALA A 381 13.66 -4.65 45.17
C ALA A 381 12.53 -4.43 46.18
N MET A 382 11.31 -4.82 45.81
CA MET A 382 10.12 -4.77 46.66
C MET A 382 10.29 -5.61 47.93
N ILE A 383 10.86 -6.82 47.82
CA ILE A 383 11.01 -7.74 48.97
C ILE A 383 12.26 -7.42 49.81
N SER A 384 13.40 -7.19 49.15
CA SER A 384 14.73 -7.17 49.80
C SER A 384 15.27 -5.76 50.06
N PHE A 385 14.87 -4.79 49.23
CA PHE A 385 15.48 -3.47 49.18
C PHE A 385 14.46 -2.34 49.40
N GLY A 386 13.36 -2.61 50.10
CA GLY A 386 12.31 -1.62 50.32
C GLY A 386 12.77 -0.32 50.99
N TRP A 387 13.88 -0.37 51.75
CA TRP A 387 14.52 0.79 52.38
C TRP A 387 15.35 1.65 51.41
N LEU A 388 15.88 1.08 50.32
CA LEU A 388 16.71 1.83 49.35
C LEU A 388 15.93 2.89 48.58
N GLY A 389 14.61 2.71 48.43
CA GLY A 389 13.72 3.70 47.83
C GLY A 389 13.72 5.04 48.58
N ALA A 390 14.00 5.03 49.89
CA ALA A 390 14.10 6.23 50.72
C ALA A 390 15.27 7.15 50.32
N TYR A 391 16.26 6.65 49.57
CA TYR A 391 17.42 7.42 49.13
C TYR A 391 17.52 7.55 47.61
N LEU A 392 16.47 7.17 46.87
CA LEU A 392 16.48 7.23 45.41
C LEU A 392 15.89 8.56 44.93
N PRO A 393 16.71 9.53 44.46
CA PRO A 393 16.23 10.86 44.12
C PRO A 393 15.50 10.90 42.78
N ILE A 394 14.31 11.51 42.77
CA ILE A 394 13.54 11.78 41.54
C ILE A 394 14.34 12.67 40.58
N ALA A 395 15.23 13.52 41.11
CA ALA A 395 16.12 14.38 40.32
C ALA A 395 17.06 13.58 39.41
N ALA A 396 17.65 12.50 39.91
CA ALA A 396 18.57 11.66 39.13
C ALA A 396 17.82 10.89 38.03
N LEU A 397 16.61 10.41 38.35
CA LEU A 397 15.71 9.82 37.36
C LEU A 397 15.40 10.80 36.22
N ALA A 398 15.07 12.05 36.56
CA ALA A 398 14.82 13.09 35.57
C ALA A 398 16.04 13.31 34.67
N GLY A 399 17.26 13.32 35.23
CA GLY A 399 18.50 13.40 34.47
C GLY A 399 18.70 12.22 33.50
N VAL A 400 18.43 10.99 33.93
CA VAL A 400 18.47 9.80 33.06
C VAL A 400 17.47 9.91 31.91
N LEU A 401 16.24 10.32 32.21
CA LEU A 401 15.18 10.48 31.22
C LEU A 401 15.48 11.61 30.23
N MET A 402 16.14 12.69 30.65
CA MET A 402 16.59 13.77 29.77
C MET A 402 17.62 13.28 28.73
N VAL A 403 18.60 12.47 29.15
CA VAL A 403 19.58 11.90 28.22
C VAL A 403 18.91 10.92 27.25
N THR A 404 17.99 10.10 27.75
CA THR A 404 17.24 9.13 26.94
C THR A 404 16.33 9.85 25.93
N ALA A 405 15.65 10.92 26.35
CA ALA A 405 14.83 11.77 25.49
C ALA A 405 15.61 12.35 24.31
N TYR A 406 16.84 12.79 24.56
CA TYR A 406 17.72 13.29 23.49
C TYR A 406 18.11 12.20 22.48
N GLY A 407 18.38 10.97 22.95
CA GLY A 407 18.75 9.85 22.10
C GLY A 407 17.66 9.40 21.12
N LEU A 408 16.39 9.69 21.41
CA LEU A 408 15.25 9.35 20.56
C LEU A 408 15.07 10.28 19.35
N VAL A 409 15.70 11.45 19.35
CA VAL A 409 15.54 12.45 18.29
C VAL A 409 16.58 12.21 17.18
N ASP A 410 16.20 11.47 16.15
CA ASP A 410 17.06 11.22 14.99
C ASP A 410 17.03 12.39 13.99
N THR A 411 17.85 13.40 14.27
CA THR A 411 17.97 14.57 13.40
C THR A 411 18.52 14.27 12.00
N ARG A 412 19.21 13.13 11.80
CA ARG A 412 19.76 12.74 10.51
C ARG A 412 18.66 12.21 9.62
N GLU A 413 17.85 11.28 10.11
CA GLU A 413 16.71 10.73 9.38
C GLU A 413 15.63 11.79 9.13
N MET A 414 15.33 12.66 10.10
CA MET A 414 14.41 13.78 9.89
C MET A 414 14.86 14.68 8.73
N ARG A 415 16.17 14.93 8.60
CA ARG A 415 16.74 15.73 7.51
C ARG A 415 16.69 14.99 6.18
N LEU A 416 16.86 13.66 6.17
CA LEU A 416 16.73 12.84 4.98
C LEU A 416 15.30 12.87 4.45
N ILE A 417 14.31 12.65 5.33
CA ILE A 417 12.88 12.70 4.99
C ILE A 417 12.50 14.09 4.45
N TRP A 418 12.93 15.16 5.13
CA TRP A 418 12.68 16.54 4.69
C TRP A 418 13.18 16.80 3.26
N LYS A 419 14.37 16.29 2.92
CA LYS A 419 14.99 16.48 1.60
C LYS A 419 14.46 15.51 0.52
N GLY A 420 13.88 14.38 0.92
CA GLY A 420 13.46 13.31 0.01
C GLY A 420 12.15 13.63 -0.71
N ASN A 421 11.03 13.58 0.02
CA ASN A 421 9.69 13.71 -0.56
C ASN A 421 8.81 14.62 0.33
N ARG A 422 8.05 15.52 -0.30
CA ARG A 422 7.17 16.47 0.42
C ARG A 422 6.08 15.75 1.20
N THR A 423 5.52 14.68 0.65
CA THR A 423 4.47 13.90 1.30
C THR A 423 4.98 13.27 2.60
N ASP A 424 6.15 12.64 2.55
CA ASP A 424 6.79 12.04 3.71
C ASP A 424 7.17 13.07 4.77
N ALA A 425 7.66 14.24 4.34
CA ALA A 425 7.92 15.35 5.25
C ALA A 425 6.64 15.82 5.97
N ILE A 426 5.53 16.01 5.25
CA ILE A 426 4.23 16.39 5.83
C ILE A 426 3.78 15.35 6.87
N ILE A 427 3.82 14.06 6.52
CA ILE A 427 3.45 12.98 7.43
C ILE A 427 4.30 13.02 8.71
N MET A 428 5.62 13.20 8.57
CA MET A 428 6.54 13.31 9.69
C MET A 428 6.20 14.51 10.60
N PHE A 429 5.95 15.71 10.05
CA PHE A 429 5.59 16.89 10.87
C PHE A 429 4.26 16.75 11.56
N VAL A 430 3.24 16.27 10.84
CA VAL A 430 1.91 16.09 11.41
C VAL A 430 1.97 15.09 12.57
N THR A 431 2.76 14.01 12.43
CA THR A 431 2.96 13.06 13.53
C THR A 431 3.79 13.67 14.67
N PHE A 432 4.86 14.41 14.37
CA PHE A 432 5.73 15.06 15.36
C PHE A 432 4.95 16.05 16.24
N PHE A 433 4.25 17.00 15.62
CA PHE A 433 3.41 17.96 16.34
C PHE A 433 2.19 17.31 16.96
N GLY A 434 1.59 16.32 16.29
CA GLY A 434 0.52 15.49 16.86
C GLY A 434 0.95 14.85 18.17
N THR A 435 2.18 14.33 18.26
CA THR A 435 2.69 13.66 19.47
C THR A 435 2.91 14.64 20.62
N ILE A 436 3.17 15.91 20.32
CA ILE A 436 3.38 16.96 21.32
C ILE A 436 2.05 17.51 21.85
N PHE A 437 1.06 17.71 20.96
CA PHE A 437 -0.19 18.40 21.30
C PHE A 437 -1.37 17.48 21.57
N LEU A 438 -1.34 16.25 21.07
CA LEU A 438 -2.38 15.24 21.25
C LEU A 438 -1.82 14.07 22.08
N GLN A 439 -2.69 13.17 22.51
CA GLN A 439 -2.23 11.91 23.08
C GLN A 439 -1.46 11.10 22.01
N ILE A 440 -0.46 10.38 22.48
CA ILE A 440 0.58 9.68 21.71
C ILE A 440 -0.06 8.73 20.67
N GLU A 441 -1.11 8.02 21.05
CA GLU A 441 -1.88 7.10 20.20
C GLU A 441 -2.59 7.79 19.03
N PHE A 442 -3.21 8.95 19.25
CA PHE A 442 -3.90 9.70 18.19
C PHE A 442 -2.92 10.31 17.19
N ALA A 443 -1.72 10.71 17.66
CA ALA A 443 -0.68 11.22 16.79
C ALA A 443 -0.25 10.19 15.74
N VAL A 444 -0.04 8.95 16.16
CA VAL A 444 0.34 7.85 15.26
C VAL A 444 -0.81 7.52 14.32
N LEU A 445 -2.04 7.39 14.83
CA LEU A 445 -3.21 7.10 14.00
C LEU A 445 -3.39 8.16 12.91
N MET A 446 -3.27 9.44 13.26
CA MET A 446 -3.35 10.54 12.31
C MET A 446 -2.25 10.42 11.24
N GLY A 447 -1.01 10.14 11.63
CA GLY A 447 0.10 9.91 10.71
C GLY A 447 -0.17 8.75 9.74
N VAL A 448 -0.69 7.63 10.25
CA VAL A 448 -1.06 6.44 9.45
C VAL A 448 -2.20 6.77 8.47
N LEU A 449 -3.27 7.40 8.94
CA LEU A 449 -4.42 7.76 8.10
C LEU A 449 -4.02 8.72 6.97
N ILE A 450 -3.16 9.71 7.26
CA ILE A 450 -2.64 10.62 6.25
C ILE A 450 -1.73 9.88 5.27
N SER A 451 -0.86 9.01 5.75
CA SER A 451 -0.01 8.16 4.90
C SER A 451 -0.86 7.28 3.98
N PHE A 452 -1.94 6.71 4.49
CA PHE A 452 -2.87 5.88 3.75
C PHE A 452 -3.66 6.70 2.72
N ALA A 453 -4.15 7.88 3.08
CA ALA A 453 -4.82 8.79 2.16
C ALA A 453 -3.90 9.21 0.99
N PHE A 454 -2.63 9.52 1.28
CA PHE A 454 -1.65 9.82 0.24
C PHE A 454 -1.33 8.61 -0.64
N TYR A 455 -1.22 7.42 -0.05
CA TYR A 455 -1.02 6.19 -0.82
C TYR A 455 -2.20 5.92 -1.76
N ILE A 456 -3.45 6.00 -1.25
CA ILE A 456 -4.66 5.83 -2.07
C ILE A 456 -4.71 6.86 -3.19
N THR A 457 -4.50 8.15 -2.89
CA THR A 457 -4.55 9.19 -3.94
C THR A 457 -3.48 8.97 -5.00
N GLN A 458 -2.32 8.41 -4.63
CA GLN A 458 -1.27 8.07 -5.58
C GLN A 458 -1.64 6.86 -6.47
N THR A 459 -2.30 5.85 -5.92
CA THR A 459 -2.72 4.65 -6.68
C THR A 459 -4.00 4.88 -7.50
N SER A 460 -4.87 5.81 -7.08
CA SER A 460 -6.12 6.19 -7.74
C SER A 460 -5.95 6.94 -9.06
N VAL A 461 -4.74 7.41 -9.37
CA VAL A 461 -4.43 8.16 -10.61
C VAL A 461 -3.41 7.39 -11.45
N PRO A 462 -3.79 6.21 -11.99
CA PRO A 462 -2.90 5.42 -12.82
C PRO A 462 -2.54 6.18 -14.09
N LYS A 463 -1.34 5.92 -14.63
CA LYS A 463 -0.88 6.60 -15.84
C LYS A 463 -1.53 5.96 -17.06
N VAL A 464 -2.42 6.69 -17.72
CA VAL A 464 -3.04 6.31 -18.99
C VAL A 464 -2.61 7.29 -20.07
N PHE A 465 -2.01 6.78 -21.14
CA PHE A 465 -1.57 7.63 -22.23
C PHE A 465 -1.49 6.88 -23.57
N PRO A 466 -1.73 7.57 -24.70
CA PRO A 466 -1.59 6.99 -26.02
C PRO A 466 -0.11 6.71 -26.33
N VAL A 467 0.13 5.63 -27.04
CA VAL A 467 1.46 5.20 -27.49
C VAL A 467 1.45 4.93 -28.98
N VAL A 468 2.62 5.05 -29.59
CA VAL A 468 2.85 4.71 -31.00
C VAL A 468 4.13 3.89 -31.12
N PRO A 469 4.27 3.04 -32.15
CA PRO A 469 5.53 2.36 -32.41
C PRO A 469 6.69 3.36 -32.57
N ASP A 470 7.86 2.96 -32.10
CA ASP A 470 9.11 3.67 -32.35
C ASP A 470 9.55 3.48 -33.81
N LYS A 471 10.62 4.17 -34.22
CA LYS A 471 11.13 4.11 -35.60
C LYS A 471 11.61 2.71 -36.00
N THR A 472 11.98 1.87 -35.04
CA THR A 472 12.43 0.49 -35.30
C THR A 472 11.28 -0.52 -35.28
N PHE A 473 10.05 -0.08 -34.96
CA PHE A 473 8.86 -0.92 -34.78
C PHE A 473 9.03 -2.03 -33.74
N LYS A 474 9.94 -1.87 -32.78
CA LYS A 474 10.21 -2.85 -31.71
C LYS A 474 9.61 -2.44 -30.37
N HIS A 475 9.45 -1.14 -30.15
CA HIS A 475 8.99 -0.59 -28.89
C HIS A 475 7.85 0.40 -29.13
N PHE A 476 7.03 0.58 -28.10
CA PHE A 476 6.00 1.63 -28.10
C PHE A 476 6.49 2.80 -27.24
N ILE A 477 6.46 4.00 -27.81
CA ILE A 477 6.80 5.25 -27.13
C ILE A 477 5.54 6.08 -26.92
N ARG A 478 5.56 6.94 -25.89
CA ARG A 478 4.44 7.87 -25.63
C ARG A 478 4.24 8.79 -26.84
N ARG A 479 3.00 8.86 -27.34
CA ARG A 479 2.62 9.77 -28.43
C ARG A 479 2.71 11.21 -27.93
N LYS A 480 3.56 12.02 -28.56
CA LYS A 480 3.66 13.46 -28.25
C LYS A 480 2.47 14.21 -28.87
N PRO A 481 2.03 15.34 -28.28
CA PRO A 481 1.04 16.21 -28.93
C PRO A 481 1.47 16.56 -30.36
N GLY A 482 0.56 16.42 -31.33
CA GLY A 482 0.83 16.67 -32.75
C GLY A 482 1.58 15.55 -33.49
N GLN A 483 2.02 14.48 -32.82
CA GLN A 483 2.63 13.33 -33.49
C GLN A 483 1.55 12.52 -34.24
N PRO A 484 1.73 12.27 -35.56
CA PRO A 484 0.77 11.51 -36.34
C PRO A 484 0.74 10.04 -35.89
N GLY A 485 -0.46 9.45 -35.90
CA GLY A 485 -0.71 8.04 -35.58
C GLY A 485 -1.48 7.34 -36.71
N CYS A 486 -1.85 6.07 -36.49
CA CYS A 486 -2.77 5.40 -37.39
C CYS A 486 -4.16 6.04 -37.26
N PRO A 487 -4.84 6.41 -38.36
CA PRO A 487 -6.16 7.00 -38.26
C PRO A 487 -7.24 6.00 -37.84
N GLN A 488 -6.99 4.68 -37.94
CA GLN A 488 -7.98 3.64 -37.65
C GLN A 488 -7.81 2.98 -36.28
N LEU A 489 -6.58 2.98 -35.74
CA LEU A 489 -6.21 2.23 -34.53
C LEU A 489 -5.53 3.15 -33.52
N GLY A 490 -6.21 3.37 -32.41
CA GLY A 490 -5.63 3.95 -31.20
C GLY A 490 -4.92 2.87 -30.37
N ILE A 491 -3.80 3.22 -29.74
CA ILE A 491 -3.11 2.31 -28.81
C ILE A 491 -2.90 3.06 -27.51
N ILE A 492 -3.51 2.57 -26.43
CA ILE A 492 -3.40 3.16 -25.09
C ILE A 492 -2.62 2.21 -24.19
N LYS A 493 -1.66 2.77 -23.46
CA LYS A 493 -0.97 2.09 -22.37
C LYS A 493 -1.61 2.47 -21.04
N ILE A 494 -2.02 1.46 -20.28
CA ILE A 494 -2.48 1.60 -18.89
C ILE A 494 -1.34 1.13 -17.98
N SER A 495 -0.97 1.96 -17.00
CA SER A 495 0.05 1.63 -15.99
C SER A 495 -0.47 1.94 -14.59
N GLY A 496 -0.87 0.89 -13.88
CA GLY A 496 -1.53 0.94 -12.58
C GLY A 496 -2.72 -0.03 -12.53
N ASP A 497 -3.18 -0.32 -11.33
CA ASP A 497 -4.27 -1.27 -11.09
C ASP A 497 -5.63 -0.67 -11.43
N LEU A 498 -6.56 -1.52 -11.88
CA LEU A 498 -7.93 -1.15 -12.22
C LEU A 498 -8.87 -1.55 -11.09
N TYR A 499 -9.04 -0.66 -10.12
CA TYR A 499 -9.95 -0.86 -8.98
C TYR A 499 -10.95 0.29 -8.85
N PHE A 500 -11.94 0.15 -7.97
CA PHE A 500 -13.01 1.13 -7.74
C PHE A 500 -12.53 2.59 -7.59
N GLY A 501 -11.32 2.80 -7.04
CA GLY A 501 -10.73 4.11 -6.84
C GLY A 501 -10.01 4.70 -8.06
N ALA A 502 -9.78 3.93 -9.12
CA ALA A 502 -9.01 4.33 -10.30
C ALA A 502 -9.83 4.31 -11.61
N VAL A 503 -10.91 3.53 -11.68
CA VAL A 503 -11.69 3.31 -12.92
C VAL A 503 -12.21 4.59 -13.56
N ASN A 504 -12.79 5.51 -12.78
CA ASN A 504 -13.34 6.76 -13.33
C ASN A 504 -12.27 7.60 -14.04
N HIS A 505 -11.05 7.65 -13.46
CA HIS A 505 -9.94 8.40 -14.08
C HIS A 505 -9.48 7.74 -15.38
N VAL A 506 -9.37 6.42 -15.39
CA VAL A 506 -8.96 5.65 -16.59
C VAL A 506 -10.00 5.79 -17.70
N GLU A 507 -11.26 5.61 -17.36
CA GLU A 507 -12.39 5.74 -18.29
C GLU A 507 -12.45 7.13 -18.90
N GLU A 508 -12.36 8.18 -18.09
CA GLU A 508 -12.36 9.56 -18.56
C GLU A 508 -11.23 9.82 -19.56
N LEU A 509 -10.00 9.34 -19.28
CA LEU A 509 -8.87 9.50 -20.19
C LEU A 509 -9.03 8.72 -21.50
N ILE A 510 -9.63 7.53 -21.47
CA ILE A 510 -9.92 6.75 -22.69
C ILE A 510 -11.01 7.46 -23.50
N ILE A 511 -12.08 7.93 -22.87
CA ILE A 511 -13.17 8.67 -23.53
C ILE A 511 -12.67 9.99 -24.11
N GLN A 512 -11.85 10.74 -23.37
CA GLN A 512 -11.20 11.96 -23.87
C GLN A 512 -10.34 11.66 -25.10
N HIS A 513 -9.58 10.55 -25.09
CA HIS A 513 -8.81 10.13 -26.26
C HIS A 513 -9.71 9.80 -27.45
N MET A 514 -10.74 8.97 -27.22
CA MET A 514 -11.74 8.58 -28.22
C MET A 514 -12.44 9.79 -28.87
N ASN A 515 -12.75 10.84 -28.09
CA ASN A 515 -13.35 12.08 -28.63
C ASN A 515 -12.34 12.95 -29.38
N SER A 516 -11.06 12.92 -28.99
CA SER A 516 -9.99 13.68 -29.65
C SER A 516 -9.53 13.06 -30.99
N GLN A 517 -9.79 11.77 -31.20
CA GLN A 517 -9.41 11.03 -32.41
C GLN A 517 -10.62 10.26 -32.96
N PRO A 518 -11.65 10.95 -33.51
CA PRO A 518 -12.90 10.31 -33.92
C PRO A 518 -12.75 9.32 -35.09
N THR A 519 -11.64 9.36 -35.82
CA THR A 519 -11.35 8.39 -36.89
C THR A 519 -10.87 7.04 -36.34
N GLU A 520 -10.29 7.02 -35.12
CA GLU A 520 -9.73 5.82 -34.49
C GLU A 520 -10.88 4.93 -33.98
N ARG A 521 -11.38 4.06 -34.86
CA ARG A 521 -12.48 3.13 -34.55
C ARG A 521 -12.05 1.94 -33.70
N PHE A 522 -10.79 1.52 -33.79
CA PHE A 522 -10.30 0.39 -33.03
C PHE A 522 -9.38 0.88 -31.92
N LEU A 523 -9.44 0.25 -30.75
CA LEU A 523 -8.59 0.56 -29.62
C LEU A 523 -7.82 -0.68 -29.17
N LEU A 524 -6.49 -0.59 -29.10
CA LEU A 524 -5.64 -1.60 -28.49
C LEU A 524 -5.18 -1.14 -27.10
N LEU A 525 -5.64 -1.82 -26.07
CA LEU A 525 -5.27 -1.61 -24.68
C LEU A 525 -4.06 -2.47 -24.30
N ARG A 526 -2.94 -1.81 -23.98
CA ARG A 526 -1.74 -2.49 -23.47
C ARG A 526 -1.85 -2.63 -21.95
N MET A 527 -2.09 -3.86 -21.49
CA MET A 527 -2.41 -4.22 -20.11
C MET A 527 -1.21 -4.70 -19.28
N HIS A 528 0.01 -4.72 -19.84
CA HIS A 528 1.22 -5.18 -19.13
C HIS A 528 1.47 -4.53 -17.77
N GLY A 529 1.04 -3.27 -17.58
CA GLY A 529 1.20 -2.52 -16.34
C GLY A 529 0.01 -2.60 -15.38
N VAL A 530 -0.97 -3.45 -15.67
CA VAL A 530 -2.16 -3.69 -14.84
C VAL A 530 -1.98 -5.02 -14.12
N ASN A 531 -1.68 -4.98 -12.83
CA ASN A 531 -1.43 -6.20 -12.05
C ASN A 531 -2.71 -6.74 -11.43
N ASN A 532 -3.58 -5.84 -10.97
CA ASN A 532 -4.87 -6.16 -10.39
C ASN A 532 -6.02 -5.48 -11.13
N CYS A 533 -7.15 -6.18 -11.18
CA CYS A 533 -8.41 -5.66 -11.68
C CYS A 533 -9.55 -6.19 -10.81
N ASP A 534 -10.37 -5.29 -10.26
CA ASP A 534 -11.58 -5.66 -9.53
C ASP A 534 -12.82 -5.65 -10.45
N ILE A 535 -13.98 -6.00 -9.89
CA ILE A 535 -15.25 -6.03 -10.62
C ILE A 535 -15.61 -4.65 -11.20
N SER A 536 -15.25 -3.56 -10.51
CA SER A 536 -15.47 -2.20 -11.02
C SER A 536 -14.61 -1.96 -12.27
N GLY A 537 -13.36 -2.43 -12.26
CA GLY A 537 -12.46 -2.43 -13.42
C GLY A 537 -13.03 -3.20 -14.61
N ILE A 538 -13.61 -4.38 -14.36
CA ILE A 538 -14.28 -5.17 -15.41
C ILE A 538 -15.46 -4.40 -16.00
N ARG A 539 -16.35 -3.83 -15.17
CA ARG A 539 -17.49 -3.03 -15.63
C ARG A 539 -17.08 -1.80 -16.44
N MET A 540 -16.00 -1.14 -16.04
CA MET A 540 -15.43 -0.03 -16.80
C MET A 540 -14.97 -0.50 -18.20
N LEU A 541 -14.29 -1.64 -18.30
CA LEU A 541 -13.88 -2.20 -19.59
C LEU A 541 -15.07 -2.61 -20.46
N GLU A 542 -16.15 -3.14 -19.87
CA GLU A 542 -17.40 -3.43 -20.57
C GLU A 542 -18.04 -2.17 -21.16
N ASN A 543 -18.07 -1.08 -20.39
CA ASN A 543 -18.59 0.20 -20.87
C ASN A 543 -17.75 0.74 -22.03
N ILE A 544 -16.42 0.71 -21.90
CA ILE A 544 -15.51 1.10 -22.99
C ILE A 544 -15.71 0.22 -24.23
N HIS A 545 -15.87 -1.10 -24.08
CA HIS A 545 -16.17 -2.00 -25.19
C HIS A 545 -17.46 -1.59 -25.90
N HIS A 546 -18.54 -1.39 -25.14
CA HIS A 546 -19.84 -0.96 -25.68
C HIS A 546 -19.73 0.36 -26.46
N LEU A 547 -19.07 1.37 -25.89
CA LEU A 547 -18.89 2.68 -26.51
C LEU A 547 -18.13 2.62 -27.84
N TYR A 548 -17.10 1.78 -27.93
CA TYR A 548 -16.35 1.57 -29.18
C TYR A 548 -17.19 0.77 -30.19
N HIS A 549 -17.95 -0.21 -29.73
CA HIS A 549 -18.80 -1.05 -30.58
C HIS A 549 -19.95 -0.24 -31.21
N GLU A 550 -20.61 0.64 -30.44
CA GLU A 550 -21.65 1.57 -30.94
C GLU A 550 -21.13 2.49 -32.06
N ARG A 551 -19.82 2.78 -32.09
CA ARG A 551 -19.18 3.58 -33.15
C ARG A 551 -18.73 2.75 -34.37
N GLY A 552 -19.12 1.47 -34.44
CA GLY A 552 -18.73 0.53 -35.48
C GLY A 552 -17.26 0.12 -35.41
N GLY A 553 -16.71 0.17 -34.20
CA GLY A 553 -15.34 -0.16 -33.82
C GLY A 553 -15.26 -1.36 -32.89
N ASP A 554 -14.10 -1.59 -32.29
CA ASP A 554 -13.93 -2.60 -31.24
C ASP A 554 -12.68 -2.34 -30.38
N ILE A 555 -12.57 -3.05 -29.24
CA ILE A 555 -11.44 -2.99 -28.33
C ILE A 555 -10.69 -4.31 -28.25
N TYR A 556 -9.37 -4.23 -28.20
CA TYR A 556 -8.46 -5.36 -28.13
C TYR A 556 -7.51 -5.20 -26.95
N PHE A 557 -7.08 -6.31 -26.38
CA PHE A 557 -6.22 -6.35 -25.20
C PHE A 557 -4.89 -7.00 -25.55
N MET A 558 -3.80 -6.47 -25.00
CA MET A 558 -2.46 -7.03 -25.16
C MET A 558 -1.81 -7.23 -23.79
N LYS A 559 -1.22 -8.42 -23.58
CA LYS A 559 -0.45 -8.77 -22.38
C LYS A 559 -1.24 -8.55 -21.08
N VAL A 560 -2.40 -9.20 -20.96
CA VAL A 560 -3.16 -9.25 -19.71
C VAL A 560 -2.41 -10.12 -18.69
N GLN A 561 -2.23 -9.63 -17.47
CA GLN A 561 -1.57 -10.39 -16.41
C GLN A 561 -2.44 -11.57 -15.95
N PRO A 562 -1.86 -12.70 -15.51
CA PRO A 562 -2.63 -13.89 -15.11
C PRO A 562 -3.68 -13.63 -14.01
N ALA A 563 -3.35 -12.77 -13.03
CA ALA A 563 -4.29 -12.40 -11.97
C ALA A 563 -5.52 -11.67 -12.53
N VAL A 564 -5.31 -10.68 -13.39
CA VAL A 564 -6.39 -9.95 -14.08
C VAL A 564 -7.20 -10.89 -14.98
N TRP A 565 -6.53 -11.77 -15.71
CA TRP A 565 -7.18 -12.76 -16.58
C TRP A 565 -8.15 -13.65 -15.81
N SER A 566 -7.74 -14.13 -14.62
CA SER A 566 -8.59 -15.00 -13.79
C SER A 566 -9.89 -14.31 -13.36
N VAL A 567 -9.83 -13.00 -13.07
CA VAL A 567 -10.99 -12.19 -12.72
C VAL A 567 -11.86 -11.94 -13.95
N MET A 568 -11.27 -11.58 -15.09
CA MET A 568 -11.98 -11.38 -16.35
C MET A 568 -12.78 -12.62 -16.75
N LYS A 569 -12.16 -13.81 -16.66
CA LYS A 569 -12.81 -15.10 -16.97
C LYS A 569 -13.93 -15.42 -15.98
N SER A 570 -13.68 -15.25 -14.69
CA SER A 570 -14.69 -15.51 -13.65
C SER A 570 -15.89 -14.55 -13.74
N ALA A 571 -15.67 -13.32 -14.22
CA ALA A 571 -16.70 -12.33 -14.45
C ALA A 571 -17.43 -12.50 -15.81
N GLY A 572 -17.10 -13.51 -16.60
CA GLY A 572 -17.70 -13.73 -17.92
C GLY A 572 -17.34 -12.64 -18.96
N PHE A 573 -16.26 -11.88 -18.73
CA PHE A 573 -15.85 -10.80 -19.62
C PHE A 573 -15.20 -11.35 -20.89
N CYS A 574 -14.36 -12.39 -20.74
CA CYS A 574 -13.66 -13.02 -21.86
C CYS A 574 -14.64 -13.61 -22.89
N GLU A 575 -15.72 -14.26 -22.41
CA GLU A 575 -16.75 -14.87 -23.25
C GLU A 575 -17.60 -13.83 -23.98
N ARG A 576 -17.79 -12.64 -23.40
CA ARG A 576 -18.57 -11.55 -24.00
C ARG A 576 -17.82 -10.83 -25.10
N VAL A 577 -16.53 -10.56 -24.89
CA VAL A 577 -15.70 -9.88 -25.89
C VAL A 577 -15.23 -10.86 -26.97
N GLY A 578 -14.90 -12.10 -26.59
CA GLY A 578 -14.35 -13.12 -27.48
C GLY A 578 -12.85 -13.33 -27.25
N GLU A 579 -12.38 -14.58 -27.36
CA GLU A 579 -10.98 -14.94 -27.11
C GLU A 579 -10.02 -14.31 -28.14
N ASP A 580 -10.49 -14.03 -29.35
CA ASP A 580 -9.79 -13.37 -30.44
C ASP A 580 -9.43 -11.89 -30.16
N HIS A 581 -9.99 -11.31 -29.08
CA HIS A 581 -9.70 -9.96 -28.65
C HIS A 581 -8.49 -9.85 -27.72
N PHE A 582 -7.94 -10.98 -27.27
CA PHE A 582 -6.79 -11.04 -26.39
C PHE A 582 -5.54 -11.47 -27.17
N LEU A 583 -4.69 -10.50 -27.46
CA LEU A 583 -3.60 -10.64 -28.42
C LEU A 583 -2.23 -10.76 -27.75
N ASN A 584 -1.38 -11.58 -28.38
CA ASN A 584 0.03 -11.67 -28.05
C ASN A 584 0.78 -10.41 -28.50
N GLU A 585 1.79 -9.97 -27.72
CA GLU A 585 2.49 -8.71 -27.99
C GLU A 585 3.17 -8.66 -29.36
N GLU A 586 3.76 -9.77 -29.80
CA GLU A 586 4.50 -9.86 -31.06
C GLU A 586 3.58 -9.85 -32.28
N GLU A 587 2.37 -10.40 -32.15
CA GLU A 587 1.45 -10.62 -33.25
C GLU A 587 0.29 -9.62 -33.29
N ALA A 588 0.03 -8.88 -32.20
CA ALA A 588 -1.18 -8.06 -32.09
C ALA A 588 -1.35 -7.07 -33.24
N ILE A 589 -0.29 -6.33 -33.60
CA ILE A 589 -0.36 -5.35 -34.69
C ILE A 589 -0.58 -6.05 -36.03
N SER A 590 0.10 -7.17 -36.26
CA SER A 590 -0.05 -7.96 -37.48
C SER A 590 -1.47 -8.54 -37.60
N PHE A 591 -2.00 -9.11 -36.52
CA PHE A 591 -3.35 -9.64 -36.43
C PHE A 591 -4.38 -8.55 -36.76
N LEU A 592 -4.31 -7.41 -36.07
CA LEU A 592 -5.22 -6.29 -36.28
C LEU A 592 -5.13 -5.75 -37.71
N PHE A 593 -3.92 -5.60 -38.24
CA PHE A 593 -3.71 -5.08 -39.60
C PHE A 593 -4.32 -5.98 -40.67
N HIS A 594 -4.25 -7.30 -40.52
CA HIS A 594 -4.74 -8.25 -41.52
C HIS A 594 -6.23 -8.61 -41.37
N HIS A 595 -6.77 -8.60 -40.15
CA HIS A 595 -8.13 -9.09 -39.87
C HIS A 595 -9.13 -7.98 -39.54
N THR A 596 -8.66 -6.86 -38.99
CA THR A 596 -9.52 -5.81 -38.43
C THR A 596 -9.48 -4.50 -39.21
N LEU A 597 -8.28 -4.03 -39.57
CA LEU A 597 -8.11 -2.73 -40.23
C LEU A 597 -8.50 -2.79 -41.71
N ASP A 598 -9.20 -1.76 -42.18
CA ASP A 598 -9.59 -1.62 -43.60
C ASP A 598 -8.38 -1.22 -44.48
N PRO A 599 -7.94 -2.09 -45.41
CA PRO A 599 -6.83 -1.80 -46.31
C PRO A 599 -7.08 -0.58 -47.22
N ALA A 600 -8.33 -0.29 -47.56
CA ALA A 600 -8.66 0.86 -48.40
C ALA A 600 -8.35 2.18 -47.67
N ILE A 601 -8.70 2.29 -46.39
CA ILE A 601 -8.34 3.45 -45.58
C ILE A 601 -6.81 3.53 -45.44
N CYS A 602 -6.15 2.40 -45.20
CA CYS A 602 -4.69 2.34 -45.13
C CYS A 602 -4.00 2.81 -46.43
N ILE A 603 -4.55 2.50 -47.61
CA ILE A 603 -3.92 2.85 -48.89
C ILE A 603 -4.27 4.30 -49.31
N TYR A 604 -5.54 4.68 -49.21
CA TYR A 604 -6.08 5.89 -49.85
C TYR A 604 -6.26 7.08 -48.91
N GLU A 605 -6.59 6.84 -47.63
CA GLU A 605 -6.95 7.92 -46.69
C GLU A 605 -5.88 8.17 -45.62
N CYS A 606 -5.05 7.16 -45.35
CA CYS A 606 -4.09 7.19 -44.25
C CYS A 606 -2.90 8.12 -44.57
N PRO A 607 -2.72 9.23 -43.81
CA PRO A 607 -1.65 10.19 -44.08
C PRO A 607 -0.28 9.71 -43.59
N PHE A 608 -0.24 8.70 -42.72
CA PHE A 608 0.97 8.29 -42.00
C PHE A 608 1.04 6.77 -41.81
N ARG A 609 2.17 6.15 -42.23
CA ARG A 609 2.41 4.72 -42.05
C ARG A 609 2.98 4.47 -40.65
N ALA A 610 2.09 4.17 -39.70
CA ALA A 610 2.43 4.02 -38.29
C ALA A 610 3.07 2.68 -37.91
N PHE A 611 2.80 1.62 -38.67
CA PHE A 611 3.19 0.23 -38.35
C PHE A 611 4.15 -0.36 -39.38
N LYS A 612 4.86 -1.44 -39.03
CA LYS A 612 5.77 -2.14 -39.94
C LYS A 612 5.03 -2.71 -41.16
N GLU A 613 3.87 -3.29 -40.91
CA GLU A 613 3.00 -3.98 -41.87
C GLU A 613 2.48 -3.04 -42.96
N CYS A 614 2.26 -1.76 -42.62
CA CYS A 614 1.75 -0.77 -43.57
C CYS A 614 2.85 -0.06 -44.39
N GLN A 615 4.14 -0.25 -44.07
CA GLN A 615 5.23 0.45 -44.78
C GLN A 615 5.29 0.11 -46.27
N ASN A 616 4.96 -1.13 -46.63
CA ASN A 616 4.99 -1.61 -48.01
C ASN A 616 3.70 -1.29 -48.80
N LEU A 617 2.71 -0.65 -48.18
CA LEU A 617 1.49 -0.23 -48.88
C LEU A 617 1.78 1.01 -49.73
N PRO A 618 1.30 1.04 -51.00
CA PRO A 618 1.47 2.22 -51.86
C PRO A 618 0.86 3.45 -51.18
N LYS A 619 1.58 4.58 -51.18
CA LYS A 619 1.01 5.88 -50.86
C LYS A 619 0.49 6.46 -52.18
N SER A 620 -0.82 6.50 -52.36
CA SER A 620 -1.35 7.06 -53.59
C SER A 620 -1.09 8.57 -53.70
N SER A 621 -0.86 9.04 -54.92
CA SER A 621 -0.57 10.42 -55.32
C SER A 621 -1.84 11.24 -55.64
N TYR A 622 -3.02 10.78 -55.23
CA TYR A 622 -4.27 11.49 -55.52
C TYR A 622 -4.42 12.81 -54.72
N PRO A 623 -5.03 13.86 -55.31
CA PRO A 623 -5.16 15.16 -54.66
C PRO A 623 -5.96 15.08 -53.35
N LYS A 624 -5.46 15.75 -52.32
CA LYS A 624 -6.00 15.83 -50.95
C LYS A 624 -7.35 16.57 -50.82
N GLU A 625 -8.06 16.82 -51.92
CA GLU A 625 -9.28 17.65 -51.93
C GLU A 625 -10.54 16.94 -51.44
N PHE A 626 -10.46 15.67 -51.06
CA PHE A 626 -11.53 15.03 -50.31
C PHE A 626 -11.23 15.16 -48.83
N SER A 627 -11.98 16.04 -48.14
CA SER A 627 -12.11 15.92 -46.70
C SER A 627 -12.60 14.50 -46.41
N ALA A 628 -12.10 13.88 -45.34
CA ALA A 628 -12.71 12.69 -44.79
C ALA A 628 -14.18 13.04 -44.57
N SER A 629 -15.05 12.64 -45.49
CA SER A 629 -16.44 13.05 -45.46
C SER A 629 -17.01 12.51 -44.15
N PRO A 630 -17.65 13.36 -43.32
CA PRO A 630 -18.31 12.87 -42.14
C PRO A 630 -19.27 11.76 -42.58
N LEU A 631 -19.15 10.63 -41.91
CA LEU A 631 -19.88 9.42 -42.17
C LEU A 631 -21.35 9.76 -42.38
N ILE A 632 -21.85 9.58 -43.61
CA ILE A 632 -23.30 9.56 -43.81
C ILE A 632 -23.80 8.36 -42.98
N PRO A 633 -24.77 8.55 -42.08
CA PRO A 633 -25.41 7.44 -41.37
C PRO A 633 -25.85 6.37 -42.37
N GLU A 634 -25.64 5.08 -42.06
CA GLU A 634 -26.10 3.97 -42.92
C GLU A 634 -27.63 3.98 -43.14
N GLU A 635 -28.37 4.81 -42.40
CA GLU A 635 -29.84 4.88 -42.34
C GLU A 635 -30.53 5.30 -43.65
N ASP A 636 -29.82 5.84 -44.65
CA ASP A 636 -30.44 6.34 -45.90
C ASP A 636 -30.00 5.59 -47.17
N LEU A 637 -29.49 4.36 -47.03
CA LEU A 637 -29.10 3.50 -48.14
C LEU A 637 -30.06 2.33 -48.30
N SER A 638 -30.69 2.23 -49.47
CA SER A 638 -31.50 1.07 -49.85
C SER A 638 -30.62 -0.18 -49.86
N ALA A 639 -30.98 -1.19 -49.06
CA ALA A 639 -30.27 -2.46 -48.98
C ALA A 639 -31.12 -3.58 -49.60
N LEU A 640 -30.49 -4.44 -50.40
CA LEU A 640 -31.10 -5.61 -51.01
C LEU A 640 -30.57 -6.88 -50.35
N GLU A 641 -31.48 -7.76 -49.93
CA GLU A 641 -31.15 -9.08 -49.44
C GLU A 641 -30.58 -9.98 -50.57
N PRO A 642 -29.60 -10.87 -50.30
CA PRO A 642 -28.98 -11.72 -51.33
C PRO A 642 -29.96 -12.50 -52.19
N LYS A 643 -30.98 -13.13 -51.58
CA LYS A 643 -32.00 -13.89 -52.30
C LYS A 643 -32.85 -13.01 -53.21
N GLN A 644 -33.11 -11.77 -52.82
CA GLN A 644 -33.89 -10.82 -53.61
C GLN A 644 -33.09 -10.32 -54.81
N LEU A 645 -31.81 -9.99 -54.63
CA LEU A 645 -30.92 -9.67 -55.75
C LEU A 645 -30.81 -10.84 -56.72
N TRP A 646 -30.67 -12.07 -56.22
CA TRP A 646 -30.63 -13.27 -57.07
C TRP A 646 -31.92 -13.44 -57.89
N GLN A 647 -33.10 -13.24 -57.30
CA GLN A 647 -34.36 -13.27 -58.03
C GLN A 647 -34.45 -12.16 -59.08
N ASN A 648 -34.04 -10.94 -58.76
CA ASN A 648 -34.04 -9.81 -59.69
C ASN A 648 -33.16 -10.06 -60.93
N LEU A 649 -32.02 -10.74 -60.74
CA LEU A 649 -31.13 -11.13 -61.83
C LEU A 649 -31.71 -12.20 -62.77
N HIS A 650 -32.63 -13.05 -62.27
CA HIS A 650 -33.14 -14.23 -62.99
C HIS A 650 -34.59 -14.11 -63.48
N LYS A 651 -35.43 -13.25 -62.88
CA LYS A 651 -36.87 -13.15 -63.22
C LYS A 651 -37.30 -11.83 -63.91
N GLY A 652 -36.52 -10.77 -63.84
CA GLY A 652 -36.91 -9.44 -64.34
C GLY A 652 -36.65 -9.20 -65.83
N PHE A 653 -37.52 -8.42 -66.50
CA PHE A 653 -37.31 -7.90 -67.86
C PHE A 653 -36.24 -6.79 -67.90
N GLU A 654 -36.02 -6.06 -66.79
CA GLU A 654 -34.91 -5.12 -66.60
C GLU A 654 -34.02 -5.59 -65.46
N LYS A 655 -32.77 -5.96 -65.77
CA LYS A 655 -31.80 -6.47 -64.79
C LYS A 655 -31.01 -5.32 -64.16
N PRO A 656 -30.83 -5.30 -62.82
CA PRO A 656 -30.00 -4.29 -62.17
C PRO A 656 -28.52 -4.45 -62.56
N ILE A 657 -27.79 -3.34 -62.61
CA ILE A 657 -26.34 -3.33 -62.83
C ILE A 657 -25.66 -3.61 -61.50
N VAL A 658 -25.02 -4.77 -61.39
CA VAL A 658 -24.22 -5.13 -60.21
C VAL A 658 -22.80 -4.60 -60.39
N ILE A 659 -22.32 -3.79 -59.45
CA ILE A 659 -20.94 -3.30 -59.46
C ILE A 659 -20.22 -3.81 -58.23
N ASP A 660 -19.14 -4.53 -58.45
CA ASP A 660 -18.27 -5.00 -57.39
C ASP A 660 -17.19 -3.96 -57.12
N VAL A 661 -17.19 -3.38 -55.93
CA VAL A 661 -16.23 -2.34 -55.52
C VAL A 661 -15.04 -2.88 -54.72
N ARG A 662 -14.86 -4.21 -54.71
CA ARG A 662 -13.69 -4.87 -54.11
C ARG A 662 -12.46 -4.75 -55.00
N GLU A 663 -11.32 -5.22 -54.49
CA GLU A 663 -10.07 -5.29 -55.27
C GLU A 663 -10.09 -6.48 -56.27
N PRO A 664 -9.33 -6.43 -57.38
CA PRO A 664 -9.31 -7.49 -58.39
C PRO A 664 -9.05 -8.90 -57.83
N ARG A 665 -8.17 -9.01 -56.83
CA ARG A 665 -7.86 -10.28 -56.15
C ARG A 665 -9.03 -10.86 -55.35
N GLU A 666 -9.92 -10.01 -54.83
CA GLU A 666 -11.10 -10.44 -54.08
C GLU A 666 -12.19 -10.87 -55.05
N TYR A 667 -12.36 -10.14 -56.15
CA TYR A 667 -13.30 -10.44 -57.23
C TYR A 667 -13.00 -11.78 -57.91
N GLN A 668 -11.72 -12.09 -58.15
CA GLN A 668 -11.28 -13.35 -58.77
C GLN A 668 -11.58 -14.60 -57.93
N LYS A 669 -11.74 -14.46 -56.60
CA LYS A 669 -12.02 -15.60 -55.72
C LYS A 669 -13.49 -16.07 -55.80
N GLY A 670 -14.38 -15.18 -56.21
CA GLY A 670 -15.82 -15.39 -56.22
C GLY A 670 -16.54 -14.05 -56.26
N HIS A 671 -17.50 -13.89 -57.16
CA HIS A 671 -18.30 -12.67 -57.29
C HIS A 671 -19.73 -12.99 -57.75
N VAL A 672 -20.64 -12.02 -57.51
CA VAL A 672 -22.02 -12.11 -57.99
C VAL A 672 -22.02 -12.23 -59.52
N PRO A 673 -22.74 -13.20 -60.12
CA PRO A 673 -22.74 -13.39 -61.57
C PRO A 673 -23.12 -12.12 -62.35
N ASN A 674 -22.36 -11.82 -63.41
CA ASN A 674 -22.48 -10.61 -64.24
C ASN A 674 -22.15 -9.28 -63.52
N ALA A 675 -21.52 -9.31 -62.35
CA ALA A 675 -21.02 -8.10 -61.71
C ALA A 675 -19.91 -7.46 -62.55
N ARG A 676 -19.83 -6.13 -62.55
CA ARG A 676 -18.73 -5.37 -63.16
C ARG A 676 -17.77 -4.93 -62.06
N LEU A 677 -16.50 -5.32 -62.16
CA LEU A 677 -15.48 -4.86 -61.23
C LEU A 677 -15.13 -3.38 -61.45
N VAL A 678 -15.41 -2.54 -60.45
CA VAL A 678 -14.96 -1.15 -60.38
C VAL A 678 -14.49 -0.89 -58.95
N PRO A 679 -13.19 -1.08 -58.64
CA PRO A 679 -12.69 -0.93 -57.27
C PRO A 679 -13.04 0.43 -56.70
N LEU A 680 -13.34 0.50 -55.40
CA LEU A 680 -13.78 1.74 -54.75
C LEU A 680 -12.84 2.92 -55.04
N GLY A 681 -11.51 2.71 -54.98
CA GLY A 681 -10.54 3.75 -55.30
C GLY A 681 -10.70 4.35 -56.71
N LYS A 682 -11.02 3.51 -57.71
CA LYS A 682 -11.30 3.96 -59.08
C LYS A 682 -12.64 4.70 -59.18
N MET A 683 -13.66 4.23 -58.46
CA MET A 683 -14.98 4.87 -58.42
C MET A 683 -14.96 6.25 -57.75
N LEU A 684 -14.08 6.43 -56.76
CA LEU A 684 -13.84 7.72 -56.11
C LEU A 684 -13.07 8.69 -57.03
N ALA A 685 -12.05 8.20 -57.73
CA ALA A 685 -11.13 9.03 -58.52
C ALA A 685 -11.66 9.46 -59.91
N GLU A 686 -12.47 8.62 -60.57
CA GLU A 686 -12.89 8.84 -61.96
C GLU A 686 -14.42 8.95 -62.08
N SER A 687 -14.90 9.58 -63.16
CA SER A 687 -16.32 9.49 -63.56
C SER A 687 -16.57 8.10 -64.15
N VAL A 688 -17.21 7.23 -63.37
CA VAL A 688 -17.58 5.90 -63.86
C VAL A 688 -18.73 6.06 -64.87
N ASN A 689 -18.53 5.60 -66.10
CA ASN A 689 -19.56 5.61 -67.14
C ASN A 689 -20.64 4.55 -66.81
N LEU A 690 -21.69 5.00 -66.13
CA LEU A 690 -22.85 4.22 -65.71
C LEU A 690 -24.13 4.96 -66.12
N PRO A 691 -25.15 4.26 -66.65
CA PRO A 691 -26.44 4.87 -66.98
C PRO A 691 -27.17 5.30 -65.70
N LYS A 692 -27.66 6.54 -65.66
CA LYS A 692 -28.28 7.13 -64.46
C LYS A 692 -29.70 6.62 -64.20
N GLU A 693 -30.42 6.16 -65.23
CA GLU A 693 -31.80 5.69 -65.11
C GLU A 693 -31.94 4.22 -64.71
N LYS A 694 -30.83 3.45 -64.58
CA LYS A 694 -30.87 2.03 -64.23
C LYS A 694 -30.61 1.80 -62.75
N ASP A 695 -31.21 0.74 -62.21
CA ASP A 695 -30.96 0.28 -60.85
C ASP A 695 -29.52 -0.24 -60.71
N ILE A 696 -28.75 0.36 -59.81
CA ILE A 696 -27.37 0.00 -59.52
C ILE A 696 -27.30 -0.68 -58.16
N VAL A 697 -26.71 -1.87 -58.10
CA VAL A 697 -26.48 -2.62 -56.86
C VAL A 697 -24.99 -2.75 -56.62
N LEU A 698 -24.52 -2.17 -55.52
CA LEU A 698 -23.10 -2.18 -55.16
C LEU A 698 -22.79 -3.32 -54.22
N VAL A 699 -21.74 -4.07 -54.55
CA VAL A 699 -21.29 -5.24 -53.78
C VAL A 699 -19.89 -4.98 -53.27
N CYS A 700 -19.67 -5.29 -51.99
CA CYS A 700 -18.33 -5.44 -51.46
C CYS A 700 -18.24 -6.65 -50.53
N ARG A 701 -17.16 -6.78 -49.74
CA ARG A 701 -17.01 -7.94 -48.83
C ARG A 701 -18.13 -8.02 -47.78
N SER A 702 -18.40 -6.92 -47.07
CA SER A 702 -19.29 -6.90 -45.89
C SER A 702 -20.35 -5.79 -45.90
N GLY A 703 -20.50 -5.04 -46.99
CA GLY A 703 -21.43 -3.90 -47.10
C GLY A 703 -20.80 -2.50 -46.91
N ARG A 704 -19.68 -2.38 -46.19
CA ARG A 704 -19.07 -1.07 -45.85
C ARG A 704 -18.52 -0.28 -47.03
N ARG A 705 -17.72 -0.92 -47.91
CA ARG A 705 -17.15 -0.25 -49.10
C ARG A 705 -18.25 0.10 -50.12
N SER A 706 -19.23 -0.77 -50.28
CA SER A 706 -20.40 -0.52 -51.12
C SER A 706 -21.26 0.62 -50.58
N GLY A 707 -21.38 0.80 -49.26
CA GLY A 707 -22.06 1.96 -48.66
C GLY A 707 -21.38 3.29 -49.00
N ARG A 708 -20.03 3.34 -48.91
CA ARG A 708 -19.24 4.52 -49.33
C ARG A 708 -19.40 4.80 -50.83
N ALA A 709 -19.31 3.75 -51.65
CA ALA A 709 -19.53 3.86 -53.08
C ALA A 709 -20.96 4.38 -53.40
N ALA A 710 -21.97 3.93 -52.66
CA ALA A 710 -23.36 4.34 -52.86
C ALA A 710 -23.58 5.81 -52.51
N SER A 711 -22.98 6.28 -51.41
CA SER A 711 -22.97 7.68 -51.02
C SER A 711 -22.38 8.57 -52.12
N VAL A 712 -21.25 8.16 -52.70
CA VAL A 712 -20.57 8.90 -53.78
C VAL A 712 -21.40 8.93 -55.06
N LEU A 713 -22.05 7.82 -55.42
CA LEU A 713 -22.95 7.79 -56.57
C LEU A 713 -24.20 8.65 -56.35
N LYS A 714 -24.83 8.59 -55.16
CA LYS A 714 -25.96 9.48 -54.82
C LYS A 714 -25.57 10.96 -54.92
N GLN A 715 -24.41 11.36 -54.41
CA GLN A 715 -23.89 12.73 -54.54
C GLN A 715 -23.64 13.15 -56.01
N LYS A 716 -23.34 12.21 -56.90
CA LYS A 716 -23.16 12.44 -58.34
C LYS A 716 -24.50 12.41 -59.13
N GLY A 717 -25.64 12.32 -58.44
CA GLY A 717 -26.98 12.38 -59.01
C GLY A 717 -27.50 11.05 -59.56
N PHE A 718 -27.09 9.92 -58.96
CA PHE A 718 -27.71 8.61 -59.21
C PHE A 718 -28.78 8.36 -58.16
N GLU A 719 -30.05 8.24 -58.57
CA GLU A 719 -31.19 8.11 -57.65
C GLU A 719 -31.43 6.64 -57.23
N ASN A 720 -31.26 5.69 -58.15
CA ASN A 720 -31.53 4.27 -57.94
C ASN A 720 -30.28 3.46 -57.55
N VAL A 721 -29.72 3.75 -56.37
CA VAL A 721 -28.53 3.04 -55.86
C VAL A 721 -28.86 2.25 -54.60
N SER A 722 -28.64 0.94 -54.65
CA SER A 722 -28.79 0.03 -53.52
C SER A 722 -27.47 -0.70 -53.22
N ILE A 723 -27.31 -1.21 -51.99
CA ILE A 723 -26.18 -2.06 -51.61
C ILE A 723 -26.65 -3.50 -51.37
N LEU A 724 -25.79 -4.48 -51.63
CA LEU A 724 -26.03 -5.86 -51.21
C LEU A 724 -25.85 -5.96 -49.69
N GLN A 725 -26.92 -6.29 -48.97
CA GLN A 725 -26.92 -6.42 -47.52
C GLN A 725 -25.98 -7.55 -47.09
N GLY A 726 -25.05 -7.24 -46.18
CA GLY A 726 -24.01 -8.16 -45.73
C GLY A 726 -22.91 -8.47 -46.76
N GLY A 727 -22.96 -7.88 -47.96
CA GLY A 727 -21.96 -8.04 -49.02
C GLY A 727 -21.84 -9.48 -49.54
N ILE A 728 -20.67 -9.82 -50.09
CA ILE A 728 -20.40 -11.16 -50.62
C ILE A 728 -20.43 -12.24 -49.54
N LEU A 729 -20.13 -11.90 -48.28
CA LEU A 729 -20.19 -12.88 -47.18
C LEU A 729 -21.62 -13.38 -46.94
N ALA A 730 -22.61 -12.50 -47.05
CA ALA A 730 -24.02 -12.90 -46.96
C ALA A 730 -24.51 -13.60 -48.24
N TRP A 731 -23.92 -13.29 -49.39
CA TRP A 731 -24.17 -14.01 -50.64
C TRP A 731 -23.70 -15.47 -50.56
N GLU A 732 -22.47 -15.68 -50.10
CA GLU A 732 -21.87 -16.99 -49.83
C GLU A 732 -22.69 -17.76 -48.78
N ALA A 733 -23.05 -17.11 -47.66
CA ALA A 733 -23.85 -17.73 -46.61
C ALA A 733 -25.27 -18.11 -47.06
N ALA A 734 -25.80 -17.46 -48.10
CA ALA A 734 -27.10 -17.78 -48.68
C ALA A 734 -27.05 -18.92 -49.71
N ASP A 735 -25.88 -19.54 -49.92
CA ASP A 735 -25.62 -20.64 -50.87
C ASP A 735 -26.04 -20.31 -52.30
N LEU A 736 -25.74 -19.07 -52.72
CA LEU A 736 -26.06 -18.56 -54.05
C LEU A 736 -24.89 -18.74 -55.01
N LEU A 737 -25.19 -19.13 -56.26
CA LEU A 737 -24.19 -19.37 -57.31
C LEU A 737 -23.23 -18.18 -57.47
N GLU A 738 -21.93 -18.46 -57.50
CA GLU A 738 -20.86 -17.49 -57.74
C GLU A 738 -20.21 -17.71 -59.10
N ALA A 739 -19.82 -16.62 -59.74
CA ALA A 739 -18.93 -16.67 -60.89
C ALA A 739 -17.47 -16.64 -60.42
N VAL A 740 -16.64 -17.48 -61.04
CA VAL A 740 -15.20 -17.54 -60.78
C VAL A 740 -14.48 -17.45 -62.13
N ASP A 741 -13.64 -16.44 -62.29
CA ASP A 741 -12.83 -16.30 -63.49
C ASP A 741 -11.64 -17.27 -63.42
N LEU A 742 -11.63 -18.26 -64.29
CA LEU A 742 -10.48 -19.16 -64.45
C LEU A 742 -9.30 -18.36 -65.03
N PRO A 743 -8.06 -18.55 -64.54
CA PRO A 743 -6.90 -17.88 -65.11
C PRO A 743 -6.79 -18.21 -66.61
N GLN A 744 -6.88 -17.20 -67.48
CA GLN A 744 -6.64 -17.38 -68.91
C GLN A 744 -5.18 -17.78 -69.13
N GLN A 745 -4.94 -18.98 -69.67
CA GLN A 745 -3.63 -19.36 -70.22
C GLN A 745 -3.36 -18.48 -71.44
N SER A 746 -2.50 -17.49 -71.30
CA SER A 746 -2.12 -16.57 -72.37
C SER A 746 -1.05 -17.19 -73.27
N GLU A 747 -1.41 -17.53 -74.52
CA GLU A 747 -0.54 -17.40 -75.69
C GLU A 747 -1.32 -16.68 -76.79
N PRO A 748 -0.70 -15.73 -77.50
CA PRO A 748 -0.12 -16.10 -78.79
C PRO A 748 1.27 -15.49 -79.06
N ARG A 749 2.11 -16.29 -79.73
CA ARG A 749 3.36 -15.88 -80.39
C ARG A 749 3.07 -14.91 -81.55
N SER A 750 3.63 -13.70 -81.50
CA SER A 750 3.96 -12.90 -82.68
C SER A 750 5.47 -12.93 -82.92
N LYS A 751 5.86 -13.36 -84.12
CA LYS A 751 7.22 -13.34 -84.67
C LYS A 751 7.60 -11.93 -85.18
N GLU A 752 8.92 -11.75 -85.37
CA GLU A 752 9.64 -10.70 -86.11
C GLU A 752 9.82 -9.34 -85.39
N ASN A 753 10.96 -8.66 -85.37
CA ASN A 753 12.31 -8.88 -85.94
C ASN A 753 13.29 -7.85 -85.32
N GLY A 754 14.60 -8.13 -85.35
CA GLY A 754 15.70 -7.15 -85.27
C GLY A 754 16.46 -7.12 -83.93
N SER A 755 17.52 -7.91 -83.77
CA SER A 755 18.93 -7.52 -84.02
C SER A 755 19.45 -6.37 -83.13
N ASN A 756 20.21 -6.69 -82.09
CA ASN A 756 21.66 -6.51 -82.12
C ASN A 756 22.36 -6.99 -80.85
N THR A 757 23.43 -7.71 -81.10
CA THR A 757 24.56 -8.11 -80.28
C THR A 757 25.23 -6.96 -79.54
N ASN A 758 25.64 -7.18 -78.29
CA ASN A 758 27.06 -7.25 -77.94
C ASN A 758 27.26 -7.73 -76.49
N THR A 759 27.98 -8.86 -76.41
CA THR A 759 28.86 -9.40 -75.35
C THR A 759 28.40 -9.41 -73.90
#